data_AF-A0A3D9BID5-F1
#
_entry.id   AF-A0A3D9BID5-F1
#
_cell.length_a   1.000
_cell.length_b   1.000
_cell.length_c   1.000
_cell.angle_alpha   90.00
_cell.angle_beta   90.00
_cell.angle_gamma   90.00
#
_symmetry.space_group_name_H-M   'P 1'
#
loop_
_entity.id
_entity.type
_entity.pdbx_description
1 polymer ?
#
loop_
_entity_poly.entity_id
_entity_poly.type
_entity_poly.pdbx_seq_one_letter_code
_entity_poly.pdbx_strand_id
1 'polypeptide(L)'
;MKRYILRFSLFLLATNAFYAQQIQSRKPIREINLNSKKAGDYIDVNVTPYPESNYTPTQLVTDVLVGTSGSCGTPNISNVTVSPNQPVTNNDRFWGYFNKSTSTFPFEEGIVLTTGYARKAGNALEPFTLNDGNGGGSDADLIAAIGVTTQINNAAVLEFDFVPTSSQMKFRYIFASEEYEGNFPCPPTQYDDAFALLLKPNTPGSTYTNLAVLPGGAGPVSVPNILPGSFACGPINDQYFGSLSPNATNYNGTTAPLTAEATVIPGQSYHIKMVVADARDSSYGSAVFLEAGSFDIGVNLLDPSGAQLPAEINVCDNEPQVITASTSGPNLVYKWFLNGTVIPNATTNTITATQPGDYKIEVSVPGNPCPGSASIVIHGGTTPEAHNGTYLLCTTPDVTSFNLNGTKASISNDWQTATFHFYENQADAIAQNNNYIADIYNYNGTDGQILHVVVSNGGFCSRLVELTLQREVTPVAQLASSQYRICAGETVTLTASGGVTYLWSNFGGSGNTQTVTLHQSTEFTVYAIGTKGCKSLQPAKIRIEVIPAITTPLLDVEMCVGDSIVLDAGAGNNYTYLWNTGATTQTIVANELGIYSVEIDNGVCKDEFEVKVLAAALPYVTHLNYADNTLTVTAYTPSINNFAQTLEYSIDGVVWQDSNVFPGLLNNTNYTVRVRIKGTSCNGSIDFFTLHINNVITPNQDGVNDVLDLTSLANFKNFNGSIYDRYGVEMFKFSKETPIWNGTVGGKRLPTATYWYKFNFEYNKSKTQMNRSGWIMLKNRE
;
A
#
# COMPACT_ATOMS: atom_id res chain seq x y z
N MET A 1 45.39 40.45 120.95
CA MET A 1 45.35 40.78 122.40
C MET A 1 43.92 41.21 122.74
N LYS A 2 43.19 40.45 123.60
CA LYS A 2 41.96 40.81 124.38
C LYS A 2 40.76 41.48 123.63
N ARG A 3 39.47 41.36 123.94
CA ARG A 3 38.58 40.64 124.87
C ARG A 3 37.15 41.11 124.47
N TYR A 4 36.21 40.18 124.33
CA TYR A 4 34.84 40.13 124.88
C TYR A 4 33.93 41.37 125.07
N ILE A 5 32.61 41.08 124.83
CA ILE A 5 31.36 41.58 125.47
C ILE A 5 30.68 42.78 124.79
N LEU A 6 29.34 42.90 124.64
CA LEU A 6 28.14 42.02 124.58
C LEU A 6 26.93 43.00 124.51
N ARG A 7 25.85 42.59 123.83
CA ARG A 7 24.41 42.96 124.02
C ARG A 7 23.73 44.06 123.19
N PHE A 8 22.86 43.52 122.34
CA PHE A 8 21.42 43.76 122.17
C PHE A 8 20.92 45.13 121.68
N SER A 9 20.29 45.10 120.49
CA SER A 9 19.28 46.08 120.09
C SER A 9 18.26 45.41 119.17
N LEU A 10 17.00 45.76 119.40
CA LEU A 10 15.79 45.28 118.76
C LEU A 10 15.20 46.46 117.95
N PHE A 11 14.69 46.15 116.75
CA PHE A 11 13.62 46.81 116.00
C PHE A 11 13.81 48.06 115.09
N LEU A 12 13.39 47.81 113.83
CA LEU A 12 12.69 48.62 112.79
C LEU A 12 13.41 49.72 111.96
N LEU A 13 13.55 49.34 110.67
CA LEU A 13 13.27 50.05 109.40
C LEU A 13 14.32 50.95 108.71
N ALA A 14 14.59 50.51 107.47
CA ALA A 14 14.91 51.22 106.23
C ALA A 14 16.35 51.75 106.01
N THR A 15 17.15 51.02 105.21
CA THR A 15 17.49 51.36 103.79
C THR A 15 18.70 50.54 103.27
N ASN A 16 18.56 50.05 102.03
CA ASN A 16 19.56 49.77 100.98
C ASN A 16 20.83 48.93 101.26
N ALA A 17 20.81 47.70 100.70
CA ALA A 17 21.62 47.25 99.56
C ALA A 17 22.40 45.93 99.76
N PHE A 18 22.35 45.13 98.68
CA PHE A 18 23.14 43.92 98.38
C PHE A 18 22.72 42.60 99.03
N TYR A 19 21.83 41.87 98.35
CA TYR A 19 22.19 40.63 97.63
C TYR A 19 21.00 40.22 96.76
N ALA A 20 20.95 40.68 95.52
CA ALA A 20 20.17 39.99 94.51
C ALA A 20 21.07 38.90 93.95
N GLN A 21 20.87 37.66 94.39
CA GLN A 21 21.29 36.51 93.61
C GLN A 21 20.56 36.62 92.27
N GLN A 22 21.25 37.10 91.23
CA GLN A 22 20.91 36.66 89.89
C GLN A 22 21.18 35.16 89.89
N ILE A 23 20.10 34.40 90.09
CA ILE A 23 20.04 33.02 89.63
C ILE A 23 20.34 33.13 88.13
N GLN A 24 21.57 32.82 87.74
CA GLN A 24 21.84 32.44 86.36
C GLN A 24 20.96 31.22 86.12
N SER A 25 19.85 31.43 85.41
CA SER A 25 19.07 30.36 84.81
C SER A 25 20.07 29.46 84.09
N ARG A 26 20.23 28.21 84.56
CA ARG A 26 20.96 27.21 83.80
C ARG A 26 20.26 27.10 82.46
N LYS A 27 20.99 27.32 81.36
CA LYS A 27 20.47 27.07 80.01
C LYS A 27 19.85 25.66 79.99
N PRO A 28 18.60 25.50 79.54
CA PRO A 28 17.99 24.18 79.43
C PRO A 28 18.83 23.30 78.49
N ILE A 29 19.07 22.06 78.91
CA ILE A 29 19.87 21.08 78.17
C ILE A 29 18.89 20.26 77.32
N ARG A 30 19.13 20.19 76.00
CA ARG A 30 18.37 19.34 75.07
C ARG A 30 18.65 17.87 75.41
N GLU A 31 17.64 17.00 75.47
CA GLU A 31 17.89 15.55 75.58
C GLU A 31 18.56 15.06 74.28
N ILE A 32 19.88 14.89 74.33
CA ILE A 32 20.69 14.42 73.20
C ILE A 32 20.44 12.93 73.01
N ASN A 33 19.66 12.55 72.01
CA ASN A 33 19.61 11.17 71.54
C ASN A 33 20.90 10.89 70.73
N LEU A 34 21.77 10.03 71.25
CA LEU A 34 23.17 9.82 70.83
C LEU A 34 23.39 9.16 69.44
N ASN A 35 22.42 9.24 68.54
CA ASN A 35 22.67 8.97 67.13
C ASN A 35 23.18 10.25 66.47
N SER A 36 24.48 10.53 66.61
CA SER A 36 25.11 11.73 66.06
C SER A 36 24.96 11.78 64.54
N LYS A 37 24.05 12.62 64.06
CA LYS A 37 23.94 12.99 62.65
C LYS A 37 25.29 13.55 62.15
N LYS A 38 25.73 13.13 60.96
CA LYS A 38 27.02 13.48 60.36
C LYS A 38 26.89 14.75 59.50
N ALA A 39 28.03 15.29 59.05
CA ALA A 39 28.03 16.28 57.97
C ALA A 39 27.23 15.74 56.78
N GLY A 40 26.30 16.54 56.26
CA GLY A 40 25.36 16.14 55.22
C GLY A 40 23.94 15.81 55.71
N ASP A 41 23.70 15.75 57.02
CA ASP A 41 22.34 15.62 57.58
C ASP A 41 21.67 16.98 57.90
N TYR A 42 22.45 18.06 57.94
CA TYR A 42 22.00 19.44 58.17
C TYR A 42 22.22 20.30 56.93
N ILE A 43 21.42 21.37 56.81
CA ILE A 43 21.70 22.44 55.85
C ILE A 43 23.02 23.15 56.18
N ASP A 44 23.74 23.57 55.16
CA ASP A 44 24.91 24.43 55.27
C ASP A 44 24.44 25.89 55.37
N VAL A 45 24.92 26.67 56.34
CA VAL A 45 24.52 28.08 56.54
C VAL A 45 25.73 28.97 56.73
N ASN A 46 25.87 29.98 55.85
CA ASN A 46 26.98 30.94 55.84
C ASN A 46 28.39 30.27 55.85
N VAL A 47 28.56 29.17 55.12
CA VAL A 47 29.83 28.43 55.03
C VAL A 47 30.64 28.82 53.79
N THR A 48 31.97 28.74 53.91
CA THR A 48 32.95 29.19 52.90
C THR A 48 32.82 28.56 51.50
N PRO A 49 32.40 27.29 51.31
CA PRO A 49 32.24 26.70 49.97
C PRO A 49 31.26 27.43 49.04
N TYR A 50 30.28 28.16 49.58
CA TYR A 50 29.29 28.90 48.79
C TYR A 50 29.65 30.38 48.76
N PRO A 51 29.98 30.96 47.58
CA PRO A 51 30.28 32.39 47.44
C PRO A 51 29.18 33.30 48.00
N GLU A 52 27.92 32.87 47.88
CA GLU A 52 26.70 33.52 48.34
C GLU A 52 26.71 33.78 49.86
N SER A 53 27.44 32.95 50.63
CA SER A 53 27.65 33.14 52.06
C SER A 53 28.36 34.46 52.41
N ASN A 54 29.00 35.13 51.45
CA ASN A 54 29.65 36.43 51.63
C ASN A 54 28.86 37.58 50.98
N TYR A 55 27.63 37.34 50.53
CA TYR A 55 26.80 38.37 49.91
C TYR A 55 26.29 39.38 50.93
N THR A 56 26.21 40.64 50.50
CA THR A 56 25.46 41.68 51.22
C THR A 56 23.96 41.38 51.18
N PRO A 57 23.13 41.97 52.07
CA PRO A 57 21.68 41.79 52.00
C PRO A 57 21.10 42.13 50.62
N THR A 58 21.63 43.16 49.95
CA THR A 58 21.24 43.51 48.58
C THR A 58 21.52 42.37 47.60
N GLN A 59 22.72 41.78 47.64
CA GLN A 59 23.08 40.65 46.77
C GLN A 59 22.28 39.39 47.11
N LEU A 60 21.98 39.12 48.40
CA LEU A 60 21.09 38.01 48.76
C LEU A 60 19.69 38.20 48.16
N VAL A 61 19.08 39.38 48.31
CA VAL A 61 17.76 39.64 47.72
C VAL A 61 17.81 39.51 46.19
N THR A 62 18.81 40.12 45.57
CA THR A 62 18.82 40.28 44.13
C THR A 62 19.37 39.08 43.35
N ASP A 63 20.43 38.43 43.85
CA ASP A 63 21.11 37.33 43.17
C ASP A 63 20.61 35.96 43.65
N VAL A 64 20.11 35.85 44.89
CA VAL A 64 19.61 34.58 45.46
C VAL A 64 18.09 34.50 45.49
N LEU A 65 17.40 35.45 46.14
CA LEU A 65 15.94 35.37 46.34
C LEU A 65 15.15 35.56 45.04
N VAL A 66 15.56 36.50 44.20
CA VAL A 66 15.01 36.66 42.83
C VAL A 66 15.68 35.69 41.85
N GLY A 67 17.01 35.55 41.91
CA GLY A 67 17.80 34.70 41.00
C GLY A 67 18.28 35.42 39.72
N THR A 68 19.42 34.98 39.18
CA THR A 68 20.08 35.57 37.98
C THR A 68 19.64 34.95 36.66
N SER A 69 18.34 34.69 36.45
CA SER A 69 17.82 34.18 35.17
C SER A 69 17.59 35.31 34.15
N GLY A 70 18.66 36.02 33.79
CA GLY A 70 18.63 37.00 32.70
C GLY A 70 19.83 37.94 32.68
N SER A 71 20.33 38.28 31.49
CA SER A 71 21.45 39.22 31.27
C SER A 71 21.13 40.69 31.59
N CYS A 72 20.00 40.96 32.23
CA CYS A 72 19.67 42.25 32.82
C CYS A 72 19.83 42.09 34.32
N GLY A 73 20.65 42.92 34.94
CA GLY A 73 20.79 42.96 36.40
C GLY A 73 19.42 43.06 37.07
N THR A 74 19.36 42.51 38.28
CA THR A 74 18.35 42.62 39.34
C THR A 74 17.05 43.35 38.95
N PRO A 75 15.84 42.81 39.25
CA PRO A 75 14.59 43.56 39.13
C PRO A 75 14.72 44.92 39.83
N ASN A 76 13.74 45.83 39.64
CA ASN A 76 13.71 47.14 40.30
C ASN A 76 13.58 47.04 41.83
N ILE A 77 14.53 46.36 42.47
CA ILE A 77 14.76 46.14 43.86
C ILE A 77 15.60 47.33 44.31
N SER A 78 15.07 48.07 45.27
CA SER A 78 15.79 49.18 45.87
C SER A 78 15.60 49.17 47.37
N ASN A 79 16.39 49.97 48.09
CA ASN A 79 16.23 50.17 49.53
C ASN A 79 16.27 48.86 50.34
N VAL A 80 17.15 47.92 49.95
CA VAL A 80 17.33 46.67 50.69
C VAL A 80 18.01 46.96 52.03
N THR A 81 17.34 46.62 53.12
CA THR A 81 17.83 46.83 54.49
C THR A 81 17.58 45.62 55.37
N VAL A 82 18.43 45.47 56.38
CA VAL A 82 18.25 44.51 57.47
C VAL A 82 18.25 45.23 58.81
N SER A 83 17.41 44.80 59.74
CA SER A 83 17.34 45.34 61.10
C SER A 83 17.32 44.20 62.12
N PRO A 84 18.24 44.17 63.12
CA PRO A 84 19.34 45.13 63.35
C PRO A 84 20.40 45.12 62.23
N ASN A 85 21.02 46.28 61.94
CA ASN A 85 21.97 46.40 60.82
C ASN A 85 23.33 45.74 61.14
N GLN A 86 23.40 44.41 61.00
CA GLN A 86 24.60 43.62 61.22
C GLN A 86 25.39 43.45 59.91
N PRO A 87 26.72 43.71 59.89
CA PRO A 87 27.52 43.63 58.67
C PRO A 87 27.81 42.18 58.26
N VAL A 88 28.14 41.96 56.98
CA VAL A 88 28.53 40.64 56.45
C VAL A 88 29.77 40.04 57.13
N THR A 89 30.62 40.87 57.74
CA THR A 89 31.79 40.40 58.51
C THR A 89 31.43 39.87 59.89
N ASN A 90 30.18 40.03 60.34
CA ASN A 90 29.70 39.45 61.59
C ASN A 90 29.36 37.96 61.34
N ASN A 91 30.10 37.06 61.98
CA ASN A 91 29.85 35.61 61.91
C ASN A 91 28.57 35.20 62.64
N ASP A 92 28.15 35.97 63.63
CA ASP A 92 26.95 35.74 64.45
C ASP A 92 25.75 36.56 63.93
N ARG A 93 25.77 36.94 62.65
CA ARG A 93 24.66 37.64 62.03
C ARG A 93 23.39 36.78 61.96
N PHE A 94 22.23 37.43 62.00
CA PHE A 94 20.93 36.77 62.02
C PHE A 94 20.41 36.36 60.64
N TRP A 95 21.04 36.85 59.58
CA TRP A 95 20.66 36.63 58.19
C TRP A 95 21.78 35.94 57.42
N GLY A 96 21.45 35.25 56.33
CA GLY A 96 22.47 34.58 55.53
C GLY A 96 21.95 33.75 54.38
N TYR A 97 22.88 33.10 53.69
CA TYR A 97 22.61 32.09 52.68
C TYR A 97 22.62 30.69 53.31
N PHE A 98 21.72 29.82 52.84
CA PHE A 98 21.76 28.39 53.14
C PHE A 98 21.80 27.56 51.86
N ASN A 99 22.38 26.37 51.93
CA ASN A 99 22.32 25.32 50.91
C ASN A 99 21.97 23.99 51.59
N LYS A 100 21.11 23.17 51.01
CA LYS A 100 20.73 21.90 51.63
C LYS A 100 21.85 20.89 51.64
N SER A 101 22.83 21.01 50.74
CA SER A 101 23.89 20.03 50.54
C SER A 101 23.29 18.64 50.29
N THR A 102 23.60 17.64 51.11
CA THR A 102 23.01 16.30 51.04
C THR A 102 21.83 16.08 52.00
N SER A 103 21.40 17.11 52.73
CA SER A 103 20.32 16.97 53.72
C SER A 103 18.95 16.76 53.06
N THR A 104 17.97 16.34 53.85
CA THR A 104 16.57 16.17 53.40
C THR A 104 15.78 17.48 53.44
N PHE A 105 16.43 18.64 53.55
CA PHE A 105 15.73 19.92 53.60
C PHE A 105 14.97 20.18 52.28
N PRO A 106 13.72 20.68 52.31
CA PRO A 106 12.90 20.75 51.10
C PRO A 106 13.34 21.78 50.05
N PHE A 107 14.13 22.78 50.42
CA PHE A 107 14.67 23.80 49.50
C PHE A 107 16.14 23.52 49.21
N GLU A 108 16.55 23.57 47.94
CA GLU A 108 17.95 23.38 47.53
C GLU A 108 18.88 24.41 48.16
N GLU A 109 18.46 25.67 48.17
CA GLU A 109 19.23 26.81 48.65
C GLU A 109 18.30 28.01 48.88
N GLY A 110 18.82 29.06 49.52
CA GLY A 110 18.04 30.27 49.76
C GLY A 110 18.58 31.20 50.83
N ILE A 111 17.69 32.07 51.33
CA ILE A 111 17.99 33.01 52.42
C ILE A 111 17.42 32.48 53.73
N VAL A 112 18.17 32.59 54.82
CA VAL A 112 17.68 32.36 56.18
C VAL A 112 17.65 33.68 56.96
N LEU A 113 16.57 33.90 57.71
CA LEU A 113 16.46 34.92 58.75
C LEU A 113 16.11 34.22 60.06
N THR A 114 16.80 34.56 61.15
CA THR A 114 16.52 33.99 62.48
C THR A 114 16.51 35.05 63.57
N THR A 115 15.83 34.80 64.68
CA THR A 115 15.87 35.64 65.89
C THR A 115 17.21 35.55 66.63
N GLY A 116 18.05 34.56 66.31
CA GLY A 116 19.40 34.37 66.84
C GLY A 116 20.51 34.41 65.79
N TYR A 117 21.43 33.45 65.83
CA TYR A 117 22.59 33.41 64.93
C TYR A 117 22.34 32.47 63.76
N ALA A 118 22.36 32.98 62.52
CA ALA A 118 22.03 32.20 61.32
C ALA A 118 22.88 30.93 61.18
N ARG A 119 24.20 31.02 61.47
CA ARG A 119 25.11 29.87 61.39
C ARG A 119 24.72 28.68 62.29
N LYS A 120 23.90 28.90 63.32
CA LYS A 120 23.41 27.85 64.22
C LYS A 120 22.10 27.21 63.75
N ALA A 121 21.45 27.74 62.71
CA ALA A 121 20.26 27.14 62.13
C ALA A 121 20.55 25.77 61.47
N GLY A 122 21.81 25.51 61.08
CA GLY A 122 22.30 24.27 60.49
C GLY A 122 23.77 23.99 60.82
N ASN A 123 24.55 23.52 59.84
CA ASN A 123 25.97 23.15 59.89
C ASN A 123 26.30 21.92 60.76
N ALA A 124 25.98 21.97 62.05
CA ALA A 124 26.23 20.91 63.01
C ALA A 124 25.16 20.93 64.11
N LEU A 125 25.01 19.80 64.81
CA LEU A 125 24.07 19.69 65.92
C LEU A 125 24.43 20.67 67.05
N GLU A 126 23.49 21.54 67.41
CA GLU A 126 23.63 22.43 68.56
C GLU A 126 23.17 21.72 69.86
N PRO A 127 24.01 21.67 70.91
CA PRO A 127 23.74 20.90 72.13
C PRO A 127 22.77 21.57 73.11
N PHE A 128 22.38 22.81 72.85
CA PHE A 128 21.47 23.61 73.69
C PHE A 128 20.36 24.21 72.85
N THR A 129 19.24 24.57 73.49
CA THR A 129 18.18 25.36 72.87
C THR A 129 18.76 26.64 72.26
N LEU A 130 18.36 26.95 71.03
CA LEU A 130 18.75 28.17 70.35
C LEU A 130 18.09 29.37 71.05
N ASN A 131 18.89 30.12 71.81
CA ASN A 131 18.44 31.26 72.63
C ASN A 131 19.37 32.47 72.53
N ASP A 132 20.18 32.51 71.47
CA ASP A 132 21.06 33.64 71.21
C ASP A 132 20.22 34.84 70.75
N GLY A 133 20.49 36.03 71.28
CA GLY A 133 19.83 37.25 70.82
C GLY A 133 20.56 37.86 69.62
N ASN A 134 19.81 38.29 68.61
CA ASN A 134 20.35 39.03 67.47
C ASN A 134 20.58 40.53 67.74
N GLY A 135 20.18 41.05 68.91
CA GLY A 135 20.24 42.48 69.24
C GLY A 135 19.10 43.32 68.64
N GLY A 136 18.09 42.65 68.08
CA GLY A 136 16.83 43.24 67.63
C GLY A 136 15.89 43.51 68.80
N GLY A 137 15.05 44.53 68.65
CA GLY A 137 14.04 44.91 69.63
C GLY A 137 12.66 44.35 69.28
N SER A 138 11.65 45.19 69.44
CA SER A 138 10.27 44.93 69.01
C SER A 138 10.00 45.51 67.62
N ASP A 139 8.96 45.02 66.94
CA ASP A 139 8.51 45.53 65.64
C ASP A 139 6.99 45.79 65.64
N ALA A 140 6.59 47.05 65.40
CA ALA A 140 5.19 47.46 65.49
C ALA A 140 4.32 46.88 64.36
N ASP A 141 4.89 46.69 63.17
CA ASP A 141 4.16 46.14 62.02
C ASP A 141 3.90 44.64 62.22
N LEU A 142 4.87 43.91 62.78
CA LEU A 142 4.68 42.51 63.17
C LEU A 142 3.57 42.35 64.22
N ILE A 143 3.57 43.18 65.27
CA ILE A 143 2.52 43.19 66.30
C ILE A 143 1.14 43.40 65.67
N ALA A 144 1.01 44.38 64.77
CA ALA A 144 -0.24 44.65 64.08
C ALA A 144 -0.69 43.49 63.18
N ALA A 145 0.25 42.78 62.55
CA ALA A 145 -0.02 41.71 61.60
C ALA A 145 -0.48 40.40 62.25
N ILE A 146 0.04 40.07 63.43
CA ILE A 146 -0.31 38.84 64.16
C ILE A 146 -1.44 39.06 65.17
N GLY A 147 -1.79 40.32 65.48
CA GLY A 147 -2.97 40.66 66.29
C GLY A 147 -2.84 40.37 67.79
N VAL A 148 -1.62 40.23 68.31
CA VAL A 148 -1.35 39.93 69.74
C VAL A 148 -0.96 41.18 70.52
N THR A 149 -1.20 41.18 71.83
CA THR A 149 -0.75 42.24 72.78
C THR A 149 0.51 41.84 73.56
N THR A 150 1.13 40.72 73.18
CA THR A 150 2.31 40.16 73.85
C THR A 150 3.59 40.90 73.47
N GLN A 151 4.58 40.86 74.34
CA GLN A 151 5.89 41.46 74.08
C GLN A 151 6.61 40.66 72.98
N ILE A 152 7.11 41.34 71.96
CA ILE A 152 7.94 40.76 70.89
C ILE A 152 9.39 41.19 71.08
N ASN A 153 10.33 40.25 71.02
CA ASN A 153 11.76 40.46 71.23
C ASN A 153 12.59 39.92 70.05
N ASN A 154 13.84 40.36 69.93
CA ASN A 154 14.81 39.84 68.95
C ASN A 154 14.31 39.91 67.49
N ALA A 155 13.55 40.95 67.13
CA ALA A 155 13.04 41.08 65.77
C ALA A 155 14.17 41.12 64.72
N ALA A 156 14.11 40.16 63.80
CA ALA A 156 14.96 40.04 62.63
C ALA A 156 14.16 40.46 61.40
N VAL A 157 14.57 41.57 60.77
CA VAL A 157 13.86 42.18 59.65
C VAL A 157 14.74 42.17 58.40
N LEU A 158 14.17 41.77 57.26
CA LEU A 158 14.67 42.03 55.91
C LEU A 158 13.58 42.75 55.13
N GLU A 159 13.87 43.90 54.56
CA GLU A 159 12.89 44.70 53.80
C GLU A 159 13.52 45.34 52.57
N PHE A 160 12.70 45.60 51.56
CA PHE A 160 13.10 46.24 50.31
C PHE A 160 11.88 46.74 49.52
N ASP A 161 12.13 47.62 48.57
CA ASP A 161 11.14 48.03 47.57
C ASP A 161 11.29 47.23 46.29
N PHE A 162 10.19 46.95 45.58
CA PHE A 162 10.21 46.36 44.25
C PHE A 162 9.15 46.96 43.31
N VAL A 163 9.37 46.85 42.00
CA VAL A 163 8.35 47.18 40.97
C VAL A 163 8.11 45.91 40.13
N PRO A 164 6.92 45.29 40.21
CA PRO A 164 6.64 44.06 39.49
C PRO A 164 6.34 44.32 38.01
N THR A 165 6.67 43.35 37.17
CA THR A 165 6.29 43.29 35.75
C THR A 165 5.07 42.39 35.50
N SER A 166 4.65 41.67 36.54
CA SER A 166 3.52 40.75 36.57
C SER A 166 2.40 41.28 37.46
N SER A 167 1.20 40.70 37.32
CA SER A 167 0.06 40.97 38.20
C SER A 167 0.04 40.11 39.47
N GLN A 168 0.99 39.19 39.59
CA GLN A 168 1.18 38.37 40.79
C GLN A 168 2.63 38.48 41.26
N MET A 169 2.80 38.37 42.57
CA MET A 169 4.08 38.06 43.20
C MET A 169 3.93 36.78 44.01
N LYS A 170 4.95 35.94 44.00
CA LYS A 170 4.99 34.71 44.80
C LYS A 170 6.36 34.55 45.42
N PHE A 171 6.44 33.85 46.55
CA PHE A 171 7.66 33.17 46.99
C PHE A 171 7.37 32.09 48.03
N ARG A 172 8.32 31.18 48.17
CA ARG A 172 8.20 30.01 49.03
C ARG A 172 9.06 30.14 50.26
N TYR A 173 8.52 29.68 51.38
CA TYR A 173 9.20 29.75 52.66
C TYR A 173 8.88 28.56 53.58
N ILE A 174 9.75 28.33 54.56
CA ILE A 174 9.56 27.39 55.68
C ILE A 174 9.76 28.17 56.96
N PHE A 175 8.83 28.04 57.90
CA PHE A 175 8.98 28.57 59.25
C PHE A 175 9.47 27.45 60.18
N ALA A 176 10.39 27.79 61.08
CA ALA A 176 11.00 26.86 62.03
C ALA A 176 11.09 27.50 63.41
N SER A 177 10.87 26.71 64.47
CA SER A 177 10.88 27.22 65.84
C SER A 177 11.33 26.15 66.84
N GLU A 178 11.97 26.59 67.91
CA GLU A 178 12.24 25.78 69.11
C GLU A 178 10.97 25.47 69.92
N GLU A 179 9.87 26.20 69.70
CA GLU A 179 8.63 26.05 70.47
C GLU A 179 7.78 24.83 70.08
N TYR A 180 8.18 24.08 69.05
CA TYR A 180 7.63 22.75 68.75
C TYR A 180 8.05 21.67 69.77
N GLU A 181 7.90 21.98 71.06
CA GLU A 181 8.30 21.12 72.19
C GLU A 181 7.29 21.19 73.35
N GLY A 182 7.08 20.04 74.00
CA GLY A 182 6.27 19.94 75.22
C GLY A 182 4.84 20.46 75.04
N ASN A 183 4.43 21.39 75.91
CA ASN A 183 3.10 22.00 75.88
C ASN A 183 3.10 23.42 75.28
N PHE A 184 4.24 23.93 74.81
CA PHE A 184 4.35 25.32 74.34
C PHE A 184 3.33 25.67 73.23
N PRO A 185 3.06 24.79 72.25
CA PRO A 185 2.07 25.08 71.21
C PRO A 185 0.61 25.01 71.65
N CYS A 186 0.31 24.44 72.83
CA CYS A 186 -1.05 24.13 73.24
C CYS A 186 -1.60 25.10 74.29
N PRO A 187 -2.92 25.36 74.36
CA PRO A 187 -3.56 26.06 75.48
C PRO A 187 -3.28 25.37 76.83
N PRO A 188 -3.09 26.12 77.93
CA PRO A 188 -3.20 27.57 78.07
C PRO A 188 -1.89 28.35 77.86
N THR A 189 -0.78 27.66 77.54
CA THR A 189 0.55 28.28 77.40
C THR A 189 0.67 29.09 76.11
N GLN A 190 0.30 28.49 74.96
CA GLN A 190 0.28 29.08 73.61
C GLN A 190 1.35 30.16 73.41
N TYR A 191 2.59 29.72 73.27
CA TYR A 191 3.61 30.62 72.77
C TYR A 191 3.50 30.76 71.26
N ASP A 192 3.66 31.99 70.78
CA ASP A 192 3.27 32.44 69.45
C ASP A 192 4.47 33.08 68.76
N ASP A 193 5.61 32.37 68.65
CA ASP A 193 6.74 32.89 67.87
C ASP A 193 6.26 33.44 66.52
N ALA A 194 6.67 34.67 66.26
CA ALA A 194 5.94 35.57 65.39
C ALA A 194 6.67 35.69 64.06
N PHE A 195 6.02 35.28 62.98
CA PHE A 195 6.49 35.50 61.62
C PHE A 195 5.42 36.25 60.82
N ALA A 196 5.83 37.32 60.16
CA ALA A 196 4.98 38.02 59.20
C ALA A 196 5.75 38.39 57.94
N LEU A 197 4.98 38.46 56.86
CA LEU A 197 5.43 38.84 55.55
C LEU A 197 4.52 39.94 55.08
N LEU A 198 5.02 41.16 55.08
CA LEU A 198 4.21 42.36 55.00
C LEU A 198 4.40 43.03 53.66
N LEU A 199 3.30 43.24 52.93
CA LEU A 199 3.31 43.92 51.64
C LEU A 199 2.43 45.18 51.69
N LYS A 200 2.93 46.29 51.15
CA LYS A 200 2.13 47.50 50.90
C LYS A 200 2.56 48.21 49.61
N PRO A 201 1.65 48.90 48.91
CA PRO A 201 2.06 49.84 47.86
C PRO A 201 2.89 51.00 48.45
N ASN A 202 3.85 51.50 47.69
CA ASN A 202 4.60 52.72 48.00
C ASN A 202 3.80 53.99 47.69
N THR A 203 2.56 54.04 48.17
CA THR A 203 1.69 55.22 48.09
C THR A 203 1.40 55.76 49.49
N PRO A 204 1.39 57.10 49.70
CA PRO A 204 1.09 57.68 51.01
C PRO A 204 -0.24 57.17 51.58
N GLY A 205 -0.21 56.70 52.84
CA GLY A 205 -1.40 56.19 53.54
C GLY A 205 -1.69 54.70 53.36
N SER A 206 -0.89 53.96 52.59
CA SER A 206 -1.04 52.51 52.45
C SER A 206 -0.68 51.74 53.74
N THR A 207 -1.44 50.69 54.03
CA THR A 207 -1.24 49.77 55.16
C THR A 207 -0.65 48.43 54.70
N TYR A 208 0.06 47.75 55.60
CA TYR A 208 0.57 46.41 55.33
C TYR A 208 -0.54 45.36 55.27
N THR A 209 -0.37 44.40 54.37
CA THR A 209 -1.11 43.13 54.33
C THR A 209 -0.14 42.00 54.66
N ASN A 210 -0.51 41.14 55.61
CA ASN A 210 0.28 39.94 55.93
C ASN A 210 0.01 38.83 54.92
N LEU A 211 1.05 38.38 54.22
CA LEU A 211 0.99 37.27 53.26
C LEU A 211 1.41 35.94 53.87
N ALA A 212 1.97 35.93 55.08
CA ALA A 212 2.30 34.72 55.81
C ALA A 212 1.05 34.14 56.50
N VAL A 213 0.06 33.77 55.69
CA VAL A 213 -1.25 33.26 56.13
C VAL A 213 -1.55 31.93 55.46
N LEU A 214 -2.21 31.03 56.17
CA LEU A 214 -2.60 29.73 55.66
C LEU A 214 -3.79 29.84 54.67
N PRO A 215 -3.81 29.02 53.60
CA PRO A 215 -4.91 29.01 52.63
C PRO A 215 -6.30 28.81 53.27
N GLY A 216 -7.33 29.36 52.63
CA GLY A 216 -8.72 29.22 53.08
C GLY A 216 -9.10 30.07 54.29
N GLY A 217 -8.26 31.06 54.67
CA GLY A 217 -8.49 31.91 55.82
C GLY A 217 -8.16 31.24 57.16
N ALA A 218 -7.32 30.20 57.15
CA ALA A 218 -6.94 29.42 58.34
C ALA A 218 -5.97 30.15 59.29
N GLY A 219 -5.84 31.48 59.19
CA GLY A 219 -5.04 32.31 60.10
C GLY A 219 -3.56 32.48 59.70
N PRO A 220 -2.77 33.23 60.49
CA PRO A 220 -1.36 33.46 60.23
C PRO A 220 -0.50 32.21 60.46
N VAL A 221 0.68 32.15 59.84
CA VAL A 221 1.67 31.12 60.13
C VAL A 221 2.26 31.36 61.52
N SER A 222 2.06 30.41 62.41
CA SER A 222 2.63 30.38 63.75
C SER A 222 2.67 28.95 64.29
N VAL A 223 3.48 28.73 65.32
CA VAL A 223 3.60 27.41 65.99
C VAL A 223 2.24 26.85 66.45
N PRO A 224 1.38 27.59 67.16
CA PRO A 224 0.11 27.03 67.64
C PRO A 224 -0.94 26.84 66.54
N ASN A 225 -0.71 27.37 65.34
CA ASN A 225 -1.65 27.25 64.22
C ASN A 225 -1.29 26.13 63.23
N ILE A 226 -0.11 25.51 63.35
CA ILE A 226 0.36 24.43 62.48
C ILE A 226 0.96 23.34 63.35
N LEU A 227 0.16 22.34 63.74
CA LEU A 227 0.53 21.29 64.68
C LEU A 227 0.17 19.89 64.19
N PRO A 228 1.10 18.91 64.31
CA PRO A 228 0.80 17.51 64.08
C PRO A 228 0.01 16.92 65.26
N GLY A 229 -0.64 15.78 65.03
CA GLY A 229 -1.45 15.11 66.05
C GLY A 229 -0.68 14.57 67.28
N SER A 230 0.66 14.70 67.32
CA SER A 230 1.50 14.23 68.43
C SER A 230 1.49 15.14 69.67
N PHE A 231 0.96 16.36 69.58
CA PHE A 231 0.85 17.29 70.70
C PHE A 231 -0.47 17.12 71.48
N ALA A 232 -0.48 17.54 72.75
CA ALA A 232 -1.62 17.34 73.66
C ALA A 232 -2.93 18.01 73.20
N CYS A 233 -2.86 19.04 72.36
CA CYS A 233 -4.02 19.74 71.81
C CYS A 233 -4.56 19.12 70.50
N GLY A 234 -3.99 18.01 70.03
CA GLY A 234 -4.37 17.39 68.76
C GLY A 234 -3.87 18.15 67.52
N PRO A 235 -4.18 17.65 66.31
CA PRO A 235 -3.74 18.27 65.07
C PRO A 235 -4.47 19.60 64.81
N ILE A 236 -3.73 20.62 64.40
CA ILE A 236 -4.25 21.93 63.98
C ILE A 236 -3.58 22.28 62.66
N ASN A 237 -4.35 22.33 61.57
CA ASN A 237 -3.84 22.52 60.21
C ASN A 237 -2.59 21.66 59.90
N ASP A 238 -2.59 20.40 60.34
CA ASP A 238 -1.45 19.48 60.31
C ASP A 238 -0.95 19.17 58.90
N GLN A 239 -1.78 19.37 57.87
CA GLN A 239 -1.37 19.28 56.47
C GLN A 239 -0.27 20.28 56.07
N TYR A 240 -0.10 21.36 56.83
CA TYR A 240 0.96 22.36 56.62
C TYR A 240 2.17 22.14 57.54
N PHE A 241 2.16 21.09 58.37
CA PHE A 241 3.27 20.73 59.23
C PHE A 241 4.36 19.98 58.43
N GLY A 242 5.63 20.26 58.72
CA GLY A 242 6.77 19.67 58.01
C GLY A 242 7.36 18.50 58.78
N SER A 243 8.16 18.80 59.80
CA SER A 243 8.84 17.78 60.58
C SER A 243 9.19 18.24 62.00
N LEU A 244 9.23 17.29 62.94
CA LEU A 244 9.82 17.47 64.27
C LEU A 244 11.30 17.07 64.24
N SER A 245 12.06 17.58 65.20
CA SER A 245 13.45 17.14 65.43
C SER A 245 13.50 15.63 65.76
N PRO A 246 14.47 14.86 65.22
CA PRO A 246 15.62 15.32 64.44
C PRO A 246 15.29 15.59 62.96
N ASN A 247 15.42 16.84 62.52
CA ASN A 247 15.21 17.29 61.13
C ASN A 247 16.54 17.79 60.52
N ALA A 248 16.49 18.52 59.40
CA ALA A 248 17.67 19.06 58.69
C ALA A 248 18.14 20.44 59.21
N THR A 249 17.48 20.97 60.23
CA THR A 249 17.80 22.22 60.94
C THR A 249 18.01 21.93 62.42
N ASN A 250 18.53 22.90 63.17
CA ASN A 250 18.67 22.76 64.62
C ASN A 250 17.36 22.99 65.42
N TYR A 251 16.32 23.54 64.80
CA TYR A 251 15.02 23.82 65.44
C TYR A 251 14.23 22.55 65.78
N ASN A 252 13.36 22.63 66.79
CA ASN A 252 12.53 21.51 67.24
C ASN A 252 11.43 21.13 66.25
N GLY A 253 10.99 22.06 65.40
CA GLY A 253 10.04 21.74 64.34
C GLY A 253 10.06 22.74 63.19
N THR A 254 9.48 22.31 62.07
CA THR A 254 9.40 23.06 60.82
C THR A 254 8.01 22.90 60.22
N THR A 255 7.55 23.93 59.51
CA THR A 255 6.38 23.80 58.61
C THR A 255 6.77 23.05 57.35
N ALA A 256 5.78 22.53 56.63
CA ALA A 256 5.96 22.16 55.23
C ALA A 256 6.33 23.43 54.42
N PRO A 257 6.86 23.31 53.20
CA PRO A 257 7.01 24.45 52.31
C PRO A 257 5.66 25.15 52.09
N LEU A 258 5.62 26.44 52.41
CA LEU A 258 4.46 27.32 52.22
C LEU A 258 4.74 28.31 51.11
N THR A 259 3.68 28.81 50.48
CA THR A 259 3.76 29.83 49.42
C THR A 259 3.00 31.07 49.88
N ALA A 260 3.69 32.21 49.88
CA ALA A 260 3.05 33.51 49.99
C ALA A 260 2.75 34.03 48.59
N GLU A 261 1.52 34.46 48.36
CA GLU A 261 1.08 35.01 47.08
C GLU A 261 0.34 36.33 47.28
N ALA A 262 0.57 37.30 46.38
CA ALA A 262 -0.21 38.54 46.35
C ALA A 262 -0.50 38.99 44.93
N THR A 263 -1.66 39.63 44.75
CA THR A 263 -1.97 40.38 43.53
C THR A 263 -1.29 41.75 43.61
N VAL A 264 -0.50 42.07 42.58
CA VAL A 264 0.22 43.34 42.46
C VAL A 264 -0.12 44.00 41.13
N ILE A 265 0.11 45.30 41.02
CA ILE A 265 -0.13 46.05 39.78
C ILE A 265 1.20 46.19 39.04
N PRO A 266 1.33 45.71 37.79
CA PRO A 266 2.53 45.91 37.00
C PRO A 266 2.91 47.40 36.93
N GLY A 267 4.17 47.73 37.21
CA GLY A 267 4.69 49.10 37.22
C GLY A 267 4.40 49.93 38.48
N GLN A 268 3.58 49.44 39.41
CA GLN A 268 3.38 50.07 40.73
C GLN A 268 4.53 49.68 41.66
N SER A 269 5.14 50.63 42.36
CA SER A 269 6.14 50.32 43.39
C SER A 269 5.47 49.80 44.67
N TYR A 270 6.04 48.74 45.24
CA TYR A 270 5.64 48.11 46.49
C TYR A 270 6.82 48.04 47.46
N HIS A 271 6.51 48.06 48.76
CA HIS A 271 7.44 47.78 49.84
C HIS A 271 7.08 46.43 50.47
N ILE A 272 8.08 45.56 50.59
CA ILE A 272 7.96 44.26 51.23
C ILE A 272 8.88 44.18 52.45
N LYS A 273 8.35 43.66 53.55
CA LYS A 273 9.04 43.50 54.83
C LYS A 273 8.80 42.11 55.38
N MET A 274 9.87 41.34 55.58
CA MET A 274 9.86 40.03 56.21
C MET A 274 10.40 40.18 57.62
N VAL A 275 9.65 39.71 58.61
CA VAL A 275 10.03 39.86 60.01
C VAL A 275 9.71 38.60 60.81
N VAL A 276 10.74 38.10 61.51
CA VAL A 276 10.63 36.98 62.46
C VAL A 276 11.11 37.45 63.84
N ALA A 277 10.40 37.10 64.90
CA ALA A 277 10.70 37.56 66.25
C ALA A 277 10.21 36.57 67.32
N ASP A 278 10.88 36.56 68.47
CA ASP A 278 10.49 35.73 69.61
C ASP A 278 9.29 36.39 70.31
N ALA A 279 8.29 35.59 70.69
CA ALA A 279 7.11 36.09 71.37
C ALA A 279 7.12 35.76 72.87
N ARG A 280 6.72 36.73 73.70
CA ARG A 280 6.61 36.66 75.17
C ARG A 280 7.95 36.52 75.91
N ASP A 281 8.92 35.81 75.34
CA ASP A 281 10.28 35.70 75.87
C ASP A 281 11.36 35.88 74.79
N SER A 282 12.58 35.43 75.08
CA SER A 282 13.76 35.47 74.20
C SER A 282 14.58 34.16 74.30
N SER A 283 13.96 33.11 74.85
CA SER A 283 14.61 31.87 75.25
C SER A 283 14.45 30.74 74.22
N TYR A 284 13.55 30.89 73.26
CA TYR A 284 13.25 29.92 72.21
C TYR A 284 13.29 30.63 70.86
N GLY A 285 14.28 30.28 70.04
CA GLY A 285 14.53 30.95 68.78
C GLY A 285 13.67 30.43 67.63
N SER A 286 13.43 31.31 66.67
CA SER A 286 12.71 31.03 65.43
C SER A 286 13.52 31.42 64.19
N ALA A 287 13.14 30.83 63.06
CA ALA A 287 13.69 31.16 61.75
C ALA A 287 12.66 31.05 60.64
N VAL A 288 12.93 31.79 59.57
CA VAL A 288 12.31 31.59 58.26
C VAL A 288 13.39 31.31 57.23
N PHE A 289 13.15 30.30 56.40
CA PHE A 289 13.96 29.96 55.24
C PHE A 289 13.17 30.31 53.98
N LEU A 290 13.75 31.11 53.09
CA LEU A 290 13.17 31.58 51.84
C LEU A 290 13.87 30.86 50.68
N GLU A 291 13.13 30.22 49.80
CA GLU A 291 13.70 29.46 48.68
C GLU A 291 14.34 30.38 47.63
N ALA A 292 15.54 30.06 47.16
CA ALA A 292 16.21 30.80 46.10
C ALA A 292 15.39 30.80 44.81
N GLY A 293 15.40 31.91 44.08
CA GLY A 293 14.64 32.09 42.84
C GLY A 293 13.11 32.05 43.02
N SER A 294 12.61 31.90 44.24
CA SER A 294 11.17 31.77 44.47
C SER A 294 10.44 33.10 44.44
N PHE A 295 11.14 34.24 44.55
CA PHE A 295 10.55 35.59 44.40
C PHE A 295 10.22 35.90 42.94
N ASP A 296 9.16 35.25 42.47
CA ASP A 296 8.64 35.38 41.12
C ASP A 296 7.75 36.65 41.02
N ILE A 297 8.20 37.58 40.19
CA ILE A 297 7.53 38.84 39.82
C ILE A 297 7.29 38.90 38.29
N GLY A 298 7.32 37.74 37.62
CA GLY A 298 7.51 37.56 36.18
C GLY A 298 6.31 37.04 35.38
N VAL A 299 6.56 36.88 34.07
CA VAL A 299 5.57 36.57 33.03
C VAL A 299 5.46 35.06 32.88
N ASN A 300 4.23 34.53 32.88
CA ASN A 300 3.96 33.13 32.54
C ASN A 300 3.34 33.07 31.14
N LEU A 301 3.57 31.97 30.43
CA LEU A 301 2.87 31.69 29.18
C LEU A 301 1.65 30.84 29.48
N LEU A 302 0.50 31.25 28.95
CA LEU A 302 -0.80 30.65 29.18
C LEU A 302 -1.37 30.12 27.86
N ASP A 303 -2.11 29.02 27.98
CA ASP A 303 -2.94 28.50 26.91
C ASP A 303 -4.25 29.32 26.76
N PRO A 304 -5.10 29.03 25.76
CA PRO A 304 -6.38 29.73 25.57
C PRO A 304 -7.37 29.60 26.73
N SER A 305 -7.23 28.60 27.60
CA SER A 305 -8.05 28.41 28.79
C SER A 305 -7.55 29.22 30.00
N GLY A 306 -6.37 29.83 29.88
CA GLY A 306 -5.69 30.57 30.94
C GLY A 306 -4.83 29.70 31.84
N ALA A 307 -4.63 28.42 31.51
CA ALA A 307 -3.73 27.53 32.25
C ALA A 307 -2.28 27.79 31.84
N GLN A 308 -1.35 27.65 32.80
CA GLN A 308 0.08 27.82 32.53
C GLN A 308 0.60 26.71 31.60
N LEU A 309 1.26 27.11 30.52
CA LEU A 309 1.93 26.22 29.60
C LEU A 309 3.22 25.68 30.22
N PRO A 310 3.59 24.41 29.93
CA PRO A 310 4.88 23.86 30.29
C PRO A 310 6.03 24.52 29.50
N ALA A 311 7.27 24.21 29.86
CA ALA A 311 8.46 24.71 29.18
C ALA A 311 8.57 24.25 27.71
N GLU A 312 7.95 23.12 27.36
CA GLU A 312 7.93 22.56 26.01
C GLU A 312 6.60 21.89 25.69
N ILE A 313 6.17 21.98 24.42
CA ILE A 313 4.99 21.30 23.90
C ILE A 313 5.28 20.63 22.56
N ASN A 314 4.55 19.54 22.31
CA ASN A 314 4.60 18.77 21.07
C ASN A 314 3.35 19.09 20.23
N VAL A 315 3.54 19.48 18.98
CA VAL A 315 2.47 19.90 18.07
C VAL A 315 2.58 19.14 16.75
N CYS A 316 1.47 18.53 16.34
CA CYS A 316 1.39 17.82 15.07
C CYS A 316 0.86 18.72 13.96
N ASP A 317 1.36 18.48 12.74
CA ASP A 317 0.88 19.06 11.49
C ASP A 317 0.93 20.60 11.45
N ASN A 318 1.84 21.19 12.23
CA ASN A 318 1.97 22.63 12.45
C ASN A 318 0.65 23.32 12.87
N GLU A 319 -0.19 22.59 13.60
CA GLU A 319 -1.44 23.14 14.15
C GLU A 319 -1.14 24.42 14.97
N PRO A 320 -1.72 25.58 14.61
CA PRO A 320 -1.38 26.84 15.25
C PRO A 320 -1.66 26.83 16.76
N GLN A 321 -0.67 27.24 17.56
CA GLN A 321 -0.79 27.35 19.01
C GLN A 321 -0.96 28.81 19.41
N VAL A 322 -1.99 29.12 20.19
CA VAL A 322 -2.19 30.47 20.75
C VAL A 322 -1.53 30.53 22.13
N ILE A 323 -0.56 31.43 22.27
CA ILE A 323 0.24 31.59 23.48
C ILE A 323 -0.02 33.00 24.01
N THR A 324 -0.40 33.10 25.29
CA THR A 324 -0.71 34.39 25.93
C THR A 324 0.18 34.62 27.15
N ALA A 325 0.86 35.75 27.21
CA ALA A 325 1.52 36.17 28.44
C ALA A 325 0.49 36.49 29.53
N SER A 326 0.77 36.04 30.75
CA SER A 326 -0.08 36.19 31.94
C SER A 326 -0.31 37.64 32.37
N THR A 327 0.42 38.59 31.78
CA THR A 327 0.35 40.02 32.09
C THR A 327 -0.22 40.83 30.94
N SER A 328 -1.22 41.66 31.25
CA SER A 328 -1.85 42.58 30.30
C SER A 328 -1.97 43.97 30.95
N GLY A 329 -1.69 45.03 30.19
CA GLY A 329 -1.78 46.39 30.73
C GLY A 329 -1.55 47.48 29.68
N PRO A 330 -2.18 48.66 29.84
CA PRO A 330 -2.13 49.73 28.83
C PRO A 330 -0.74 50.36 28.68
N ASN A 331 0.13 50.21 29.69
CA ASN A 331 1.49 50.76 29.71
C ASN A 331 2.57 49.68 29.51
N LEU A 332 2.20 48.46 29.13
CA LEU A 332 3.16 47.37 28.89
C LEU A 332 3.53 47.31 27.41
N VAL A 333 4.82 47.05 27.14
CA VAL A 333 5.38 46.89 25.80
C VAL A 333 5.79 45.43 25.62
N TYR A 334 5.24 44.77 24.60
CA TYR A 334 5.49 43.37 24.30
C TYR A 334 6.42 43.21 23.11
N LYS A 335 7.37 42.29 23.20
CA LYS A 335 8.21 41.84 22.09
C LYS A 335 8.27 40.32 22.10
N TRP A 336 7.87 39.70 20.98
CA TRP A 336 8.01 38.27 20.78
C TRP A 336 9.21 37.94 19.91
N PHE A 337 9.82 36.79 20.19
CA PHE A 337 10.97 36.26 19.48
C PHE A 337 10.68 34.81 19.07
N LEU A 338 11.16 34.42 17.89
CA LEU A 338 11.25 33.02 17.44
C LEU A 338 12.73 32.70 17.20
N ASN A 339 13.24 31.69 17.89
CA ASN A 339 14.66 31.28 17.82
C ASN A 339 15.63 32.47 17.99
N GLY A 340 15.32 33.35 18.95
CA GLY A 340 16.10 34.56 19.25
C GLY A 340 15.90 35.75 18.29
N THR A 341 15.10 35.61 17.22
CA THR A 341 14.82 36.71 16.27
C THR A 341 13.47 37.36 16.57
N VAL A 342 13.39 38.69 16.61
CA VAL A 342 12.13 39.42 16.85
C VAL A 342 11.10 39.09 15.78
N ILE A 343 9.88 38.76 16.19
CA ILE A 343 8.73 38.56 15.31
C ILE A 343 8.13 39.93 15.00
N PRO A 344 8.16 40.41 13.74
CA PRO A 344 7.66 41.73 13.39
C PRO A 344 6.19 41.91 13.74
N ASN A 345 5.83 43.08 14.27
CA ASN A 345 4.45 43.49 14.61
C ASN A 345 3.75 42.66 15.71
N ALA A 346 4.42 41.71 16.35
CA ALA A 346 3.90 41.00 17.52
C ALA A 346 4.05 41.86 18.78
N THR A 347 3.17 42.85 18.94
CA THR A 347 3.23 43.87 20.00
C THR A 347 2.13 43.74 21.06
N THR A 348 1.42 42.63 21.08
CA THR A 348 0.37 42.31 22.07
C THR A 348 0.86 41.23 23.04
N ASN A 349 0.12 41.01 24.13
CA ASN A 349 0.40 39.93 25.08
C ASN A 349 0.11 38.53 24.52
N THR A 350 -0.37 38.39 23.29
CA THR A 350 -0.74 37.09 22.68
C THR A 350 -0.11 36.95 21.31
N ILE A 351 0.36 35.75 20.97
CA ILE A 351 0.82 35.37 19.63
C ILE A 351 0.18 34.05 19.19
N THR A 352 0.05 33.85 17.89
CA THR A 352 -0.25 32.55 17.29
C THR A 352 1.02 31.97 16.69
N ALA A 353 1.60 30.98 17.36
CA ALA A 353 2.73 30.21 16.87
C ALA A 353 2.25 29.28 15.74
N THR A 354 2.76 29.51 14.53
CA THR A 354 2.41 28.72 13.33
C THR A 354 3.57 27.85 12.85
N GLN A 355 4.71 27.92 13.54
CA GLN A 355 5.93 27.17 13.21
C GLN A 355 6.56 26.65 14.49
N PRO A 356 7.23 25.48 14.46
CA PRO A 356 8.04 24.98 15.56
C PRO A 356 9.22 25.90 15.88
N GLY A 357 9.68 25.88 17.13
CA GLY A 357 10.85 26.65 17.58
C GLY A 357 10.73 27.14 19.02
N ASP A 358 11.75 27.87 19.46
CA ASP A 358 11.79 28.54 20.76
C ASP A 358 11.10 29.89 20.66
N TYR A 359 9.93 30.02 21.30
CA TYR A 359 9.20 31.27 21.42
C TYR A 359 9.52 31.93 22.74
N LYS A 360 10.01 33.17 22.70
CA LYS A 360 10.26 34.00 23.88
C LYS A 360 9.43 35.27 23.82
N ILE A 361 8.87 35.69 24.95
CA ILE A 361 8.29 37.03 25.13
C ILE A 361 9.15 37.87 26.06
N GLU A 362 9.27 39.16 25.78
CA GLU A 362 9.75 40.19 26.69
C GLU A 362 8.66 41.24 26.91
N VAL A 363 8.38 41.54 28.18
CA VAL A 363 7.36 42.50 28.63
C VAL A 363 8.05 43.61 29.40
N SER A 364 8.05 44.82 28.85
CA SER A 364 8.69 46.00 29.44
C SER A 364 7.66 47.01 29.95
N VAL A 365 8.01 47.75 31.00
CA VAL A 365 7.32 48.99 31.39
C VAL A 365 8.19 50.17 30.91
N PRO A 366 7.65 51.21 30.26
CA PRO A 366 8.42 52.40 29.88
C PRO A 366 9.20 52.99 31.06
N GLY A 367 10.51 53.18 30.88
CA GLY A 367 11.42 53.65 31.93
C GLY A 367 12.05 52.54 32.79
N ASN A 368 11.63 51.28 32.62
CA ASN A 368 12.24 50.12 33.25
C ASN A 368 13.29 49.49 32.31
N PRO A 369 14.57 49.37 32.72
CA PRO A 369 15.62 48.77 31.88
C PRO A 369 15.48 47.23 31.73
N CYS A 370 14.69 46.56 32.57
CA CYS A 370 14.65 45.09 32.64
C CYS A 370 13.24 44.56 32.31
N PRO A 371 13.01 43.97 31.12
CA PRO A 371 11.74 43.33 30.80
C PRO A 371 11.55 42.02 31.59
N GLY A 372 10.32 41.72 32.00
CA GLY A 372 9.94 40.35 32.40
C GLY A 372 9.91 39.45 31.16
N SER A 373 10.37 38.21 31.25
CA SER A 373 10.42 37.31 30.10
C SER A 373 9.94 35.89 30.40
N ALA A 374 9.44 35.21 29.38
CA ALA A 374 9.04 33.80 29.42
C ALA A 374 9.34 33.13 28.09
N SER A 375 9.63 31.82 28.10
CA SER A 375 9.93 31.04 26.90
C SER A 375 9.16 29.72 26.88
N ILE A 376 8.90 29.21 25.68
CA ILE A 376 8.37 27.87 25.42
C ILE A 376 8.98 27.29 24.15
N VAL A 377 9.36 26.02 24.20
CA VAL A 377 9.83 25.27 23.03
C VAL A 377 8.67 24.53 22.39
N ILE A 378 8.41 24.78 21.11
CA ILE A 378 7.43 24.04 20.32
C ILE A 378 8.16 23.05 19.42
N HIS A 379 8.00 21.78 19.70
CA HIS A 379 8.43 20.71 18.81
C HIS A 379 7.34 20.43 17.78
N GLY A 380 7.70 20.47 16.50
CA GLY A 380 6.81 20.12 15.39
C GLY A 380 7.02 18.68 14.94
N GLY A 381 5.93 18.00 14.63
CA GLY A 381 5.93 16.71 13.96
C GLY A 381 4.88 16.66 12.86
N THR A 382 5.00 15.71 11.95
CA THR A 382 4.01 15.45 10.90
C THR A 382 3.37 14.11 11.14
N THR A 383 2.05 14.06 11.03
CA THR A 383 1.29 12.83 11.06
C THR A 383 1.44 12.10 9.71
N PRO A 384 1.79 10.80 9.70
CA PRO A 384 1.82 10.03 8.46
C PRO A 384 0.44 9.96 7.81
N GLU A 385 0.39 9.91 6.48
CA GLU A 385 -0.86 9.64 5.77
C GLU A 385 -1.32 8.22 6.09
N ALA A 386 -2.54 8.05 6.62
CA ALA A 386 -3.11 6.73 6.88
C ALA A 386 -4.62 6.75 6.71
N HIS A 387 -5.18 5.65 6.19
CA HIS A 387 -6.60 5.48 5.91
C HIS A 387 -7.11 4.13 6.43
N ASN A 388 -8.43 4.02 6.61
CA ASN A 388 -9.07 2.76 6.98
C ASN A 388 -8.90 1.71 5.86
N GLY A 389 -8.69 0.46 6.24
CA GLY A 389 -8.43 -0.65 5.31
C GLY A 389 -9.34 -1.86 5.55
N THR A 390 -9.41 -2.72 4.54
CA THR A 390 -9.98 -4.07 4.67
C THR A 390 -8.96 -5.09 4.21
N TYR A 391 -8.82 -6.20 4.93
CA TYR A 391 -7.93 -7.29 4.54
C TYR A 391 -8.65 -8.63 4.51
N LEU A 392 -8.70 -9.22 3.32
CA LEU A 392 -9.32 -10.52 3.08
C LEU A 392 -8.29 -11.64 3.15
N LEU A 393 -8.49 -12.57 4.08
CA LEU A 393 -7.80 -13.85 4.14
C LEU A 393 -8.61 -14.93 3.42
N CYS A 394 -8.03 -15.46 2.34
CA CYS A 394 -8.51 -16.67 1.69
C CYS A 394 -7.94 -17.89 2.39
N THR A 395 -8.74 -18.54 3.24
CA THR A 395 -8.24 -19.64 4.07
C THR A 395 -8.13 -20.93 3.25
N THR A 396 -7.07 -21.67 3.52
CA THR A 396 -6.80 -23.02 3.00
C THR A 396 -6.50 -23.94 4.19
N PRO A 397 -6.38 -25.27 4.01
CA PRO A 397 -5.95 -26.14 5.10
C PRO A 397 -4.59 -25.72 5.72
N ASP A 398 -3.70 -25.13 4.93
CA ASP A 398 -2.35 -24.72 5.35
C ASP A 398 -2.28 -23.24 5.81
N VAL A 399 -3.24 -22.41 5.41
CA VAL A 399 -3.26 -20.97 5.69
C VAL A 399 -4.53 -20.61 6.45
N THR A 400 -4.39 -20.39 7.76
CA THR A 400 -5.52 -20.17 8.69
C THR A 400 -5.45 -18.84 9.45
N SER A 401 -4.35 -18.10 9.36
CA SER A 401 -4.08 -16.85 10.07
C SER A 401 -3.82 -15.68 9.12
N PHE A 402 -4.02 -14.46 9.62
CA PHE A 402 -3.77 -13.22 8.91
C PHE A 402 -2.31 -12.79 9.04
N ASN A 403 -1.69 -12.46 7.91
CA ASN A 403 -0.42 -11.72 7.89
C ASN A 403 -0.72 -10.22 7.80
N LEU A 404 -0.79 -9.55 8.96
CA LEU A 404 -1.06 -8.12 9.08
C LEU A 404 0.08 -7.26 8.53
N ASN A 405 1.31 -7.78 8.42
CA ASN A 405 2.40 -7.04 7.77
C ASN A 405 2.08 -6.74 6.28
N GLY A 406 1.31 -7.62 5.63
CA GLY A 406 0.85 -7.42 4.25
C GLY A 406 -0.16 -6.28 4.06
N THR A 407 -0.77 -5.76 5.14
CA THR A 407 -1.79 -4.71 5.07
C THR A 407 -1.23 -3.29 5.16
N LYS A 408 0.03 -3.14 5.56
CA LYS A 408 0.65 -1.82 5.77
C LYS A 408 0.58 -0.94 4.53
N ALA A 409 0.81 -1.51 3.34
CA ALA A 409 0.76 -0.81 2.07
C ALA A 409 -0.65 -0.36 1.65
N SER A 410 -1.71 -1.03 2.14
CA SER A 410 -3.09 -0.58 1.91
C SER A 410 -3.56 0.47 2.90
N ILE A 411 -2.88 0.57 4.06
CA ILE A 411 -3.21 1.51 5.13
C ILE A 411 -2.52 2.86 4.89
N SER A 412 -1.28 2.86 4.41
CA SER A 412 -0.48 4.07 4.22
C SER A 412 0.44 3.95 3.01
N ASN A 413 0.63 5.06 2.29
CA ASN A 413 1.60 5.18 1.21
C ASN A 413 3.05 5.22 1.74
N ASP A 414 3.25 5.65 3.00
CA ASP A 414 4.56 5.81 3.65
C ASP A 414 4.99 4.55 4.44
N TRP A 415 4.41 3.39 4.12
CA TRP A 415 4.49 2.20 4.95
C TRP A 415 5.90 1.63 5.17
N GLN A 416 6.87 1.98 4.32
CA GLN A 416 8.26 1.56 4.48
C GLN A 416 8.99 2.35 5.57
N THR A 417 8.57 3.58 5.84
CA THR A 417 9.18 4.47 6.84
C THR A 417 8.31 4.65 8.08
N ALA A 418 7.01 4.39 7.97
CA ALA A 418 6.09 4.44 9.10
C ALA A 418 6.18 3.17 9.97
N THR A 419 6.02 3.37 11.28
CA THR A 419 5.80 2.33 12.28
C THR A 419 4.30 2.06 12.42
N PHE A 420 3.93 0.79 12.53
CA PHE A 420 2.55 0.35 12.67
C PHE A 420 2.41 -0.51 13.92
N HIS A 421 1.50 -0.13 14.81
CA HIS A 421 1.05 -0.96 15.92
C HIS A 421 -0.43 -1.30 15.74
N PHE A 422 -0.76 -2.59 15.76
CA PHE A 422 -2.12 -3.09 15.61
C PHE A 422 -2.66 -3.47 16.99
N TYR A 423 -3.87 -3.05 17.31
CA TYR A 423 -4.52 -3.29 18.59
C TYR A 423 -5.89 -3.93 18.37
N GLU A 424 -6.27 -4.83 19.27
CA GLU A 424 -7.65 -5.35 19.31
C GLU A 424 -8.60 -4.37 20.01
N ASN A 425 -8.09 -3.59 20.97
CA ASN A 425 -8.87 -2.66 21.77
C ASN A 425 -8.56 -1.21 21.41
N GLN A 426 -9.60 -0.41 21.18
CA GLN A 426 -9.46 1.02 20.86
C GLN A 426 -8.81 1.83 21.98
N ALA A 427 -9.10 1.53 23.24
CA ALA A 427 -8.54 2.25 24.39
C ALA A 427 -7.02 2.04 24.50
N ASP A 428 -6.54 0.82 24.20
CA ASP A 428 -5.10 0.53 24.14
C ASP A 428 -4.42 1.29 22.99
N ALA A 429 -5.09 1.39 21.84
CA ALA A 429 -4.60 2.14 20.69
C ALA A 429 -4.53 3.66 20.96
N ILE A 430 -5.55 4.23 21.62
CA ILE A 430 -5.57 5.64 22.04
C ILE A 430 -4.46 5.90 23.08
N ALA A 431 -4.25 4.96 24.01
CA ALA A 431 -3.19 5.05 25.00
C ALA A 431 -1.78 4.77 24.43
N GLN A 432 -1.69 4.22 23.21
CA GLN A 432 -0.46 3.77 22.55
C GLN A 432 0.43 2.92 23.48
N ASN A 433 -0.19 2.04 24.26
CA ASN A 433 0.53 1.21 25.22
C ASN A 433 1.13 -0.04 24.55
N ASN A 434 1.79 -0.88 25.35
CA ASN A 434 2.47 -2.09 24.86
C ASN A 434 1.52 -3.29 24.60
N ASN A 435 0.20 -3.12 24.66
CA ASN A 435 -0.79 -4.19 24.38
C ASN A 435 -1.09 -4.33 22.88
N TYR A 436 -0.17 -3.93 22.00
CA TYR A 436 -0.32 -4.17 20.57
C TYR A 436 -0.03 -5.64 20.22
N ILE A 437 -0.60 -6.10 19.11
CA ILE A 437 -0.44 -7.46 18.58
C ILE A 437 1.04 -7.68 18.23
N ALA A 438 1.69 -8.61 18.94
CA ALA A 438 3.11 -8.91 18.76
C ALA A 438 3.38 -9.77 17.51
N ASP A 439 2.60 -10.84 17.29
CA ASP A 439 2.74 -11.70 16.10
C ASP A 439 1.86 -11.19 14.96
N ILE A 440 2.37 -10.20 14.23
CA ILE A 440 1.69 -9.63 13.06
C ILE A 440 1.77 -10.52 11.82
N TYR A 441 2.53 -11.62 11.84
CA TYR A 441 2.67 -12.51 10.69
C TYR A 441 1.66 -13.66 10.71
N ASN A 442 1.23 -14.09 11.91
CA ASN A 442 0.30 -15.21 12.09
C ASN A 442 -0.86 -14.86 13.04
N TYR A 443 -1.51 -13.72 12.82
CA TYR A 443 -2.60 -13.26 13.69
C TYR A 443 -3.89 -14.08 13.49
N ASN A 444 -4.41 -14.70 14.55
CA ASN A 444 -5.61 -15.53 14.49
C ASN A 444 -6.91 -14.72 14.69
N GLY A 445 -7.16 -13.77 13.79
CA GLY A 445 -8.36 -12.94 13.81
C GLY A 445 -9.63 -13.64 13.31
N THR A 446 -10.79 -13.10 13.65
CA THR A 446 -12.11 -13.61 13.20
C THR A 446 -12.66 -12.83 12.00
N ASP A 447 -13.63 -13.41 11.30
CA ASP A 447 -14.31 -12.73 10.19
C ASP A 447 -15.13 -11.54 10.69
N GLY A 448 -14.91 -10.36 10.11
CA GLY A 448 -15.57 -9.11 10.51
C GLY A 448 -14.92 -8.39 11.70
N GLN A 449 -13.81 -8.91 12.24
CA GLN A 449 -13.10 -8.26 13.33
C GLN A 449 -12.49 -6.93 12.89
N ILE A 450 -12.60 -5.90 13.72
CA ILE A 450 -11.97 -4.60 13.51
C ILE A 450 -10.72 -4.52 14.39
N LEU A 451 -9.58 -4.22 13.78
CA LEU A 451 -8.35 -3.86 14.48
C LEU A 451 -8.15 -2.35 14.41
N HIS A 452 -7.56 -1.79 15.46
CA HIS A 452 -7.20 -0.38 15.57
C HIS A 452 -5.70 -0.23 15.30
N VAL A 453 -5.34 0.53 14.27
CA VAL A 453 -3.95 0.64 13.80
C VAL A 453 -3.44 2.04 14.06
N VAL A 454 -2.38 2.14 14.85
CA VAL A 454 -1.64 3.38 15.08
C VAL A 454 -0.48 3.41 14.10
N VAL A 455 -0.46 4.44 13.25
CA VAL A 455 0.59 4.69 12.26
C VAL A 455 1.38 5.93 12.69
N SER A 456 2.69 5.82 12.87
CA SER A 456 3.57 6.93 13.29
C SER A 456 4.88 6.94 12.50
N ASN A 457 5.55 8.09 12.39
CA ASN A 457 6.89 8.18 11.80
C ASN A 457 8.01 7.94 12.83
N GLY A 458 7.71 7.28 13.96
CA GLY A 458 8.62 7.14 15.09
C GLY A 458 8.75 8.38 15.99
N GLY A 459 8.02 9.45 15.67
CA GLY A 459 7.87 10.63 16.52
C GLY A 459 6.60 10.59 17.38
N PHE A 460 6.26 11.71 18.02
CA PHE A 460 5.07 11.85 18.85
C PHE A 460 3.75 11.99 18.06
N CYS A 461 3.83 12.23 16.75
CA CYS A 461 2.65 12.32 15.88
C CYS A 461 2.29 10.96 15.29
N SER A 462 1.00 10.63 15.41
CA SER A 462 0.46 9.37 14.96
C SER A 462 -0.98 9.53 14.49
N ARG A 463 -1.39 8.70 13.53
CA ARG A 463 -2.79 8.58 13.09
C ARG A 463 -3.35 7.24 13.57
N LEU A 464 -4.58 7.28 14.09
CA LEU A 464 -5.37 6.09 14.39
C LEU A 464 -6.33 5.82 13.23
N VAL A 465 -6.31 4.59 12.70
CA VAL A 465 -7.20 4.10 11.64
C VAL A 465 -7.72 2.71 11.97
N GLU A 466 -8.70 2.23 11.21
CA GLU A 466 -9.32 0.92 11.41
C GLU A 466 -8.97 -0.03 10.27
N LEU A 467 -8.69 -1.29 10.62
CA LEU A 467 -8.49 -2.39 9.69
C LEU A 467 -9.56 -3.45 9.93
N THR A 468 -10.46 -3.61 8.96
CA THR A 468 -11.47 -4.68 9.00
C THR A 468 -10.91 -5.97 8.43
N LEU A 469 -10.91 -7.03 9.22
CA LEU A 469 -10.51 -8.38 8.81
C LEU A 469 -11.70 -9.10 8.18
N GLN A 470 -11.46 -9.73 7.04
CA GLN A 470 -12.43 -10.61 6.39
C GLN A 470 -11.80 -11.98 6.15
N ARG A 471 -12.60 -13.02 6.33
CA ARG A 471 -12.20 -14.40 6.08
C ARG A 471 -13.17 -15.05 5.11
N GLU A 472 -12.63 -15.77 4.15
CA GLU A 472 -13.42 -16.64 3.26
C GLU A 472 -12.66 -17.95 3.01
N VAL A 473 -13.38 -19.07 3.11
CA VAL A 473 -12.81 -20.37 2.73
C VAL A 473 -12.61 -20.39 1.23
N THR A 474 -11.39 -20.73 0.80
CA THR A 474 -11.07 -20.82 -0.62
C THR A 474 -12.00 -21.81 -1.31
N PRO A 475 -12.73 -21.40 -2.37
CA PRO A 475 -13.65 -22.28 -3.06
C PRO A 475 -12.93 -23.43 -3.77
N VAL A 476 -13.65 -24.51 -4.02
CA VAL A 476 -13.18 -25.64 -4.82
C VAL A 476 -13.86 -25.57 -6.18
N ALA A 477 -13.10 -25.30 -7.24
CA ALA A 477 -13.63 -25.28 -8.59
C ALA A 477 -14.03 -26.68 -9.05
N GLN A 478 -15.18 -26.77 -9.72
CA GLN A 478 -15.65 -27.97 -10.41
C GLN A 478 -16.08 -27.58 -11.82
N LEU A 479 -15.94 -28.50 -12.77
CA LEU A 479 -16.27 -28.27 -14.18
C LEU A 479 -16.89 -29.53 -14.78
N ALA A 480 -18.07 -29.38 -15.35
CA ALA A 480 -18.81 -30.42 -16.05
C ALA A 480 -19.03 -30.02 -17.51
N SER A 481 -19.24 -31.01 -18.37
CA SER A 481 -19.57 -30.83 -19.79
C SER A 481 -20.81 -31.62 -20.16
N SER A 482 -21.61 -31.13 -21.10
CA SER A 482 -22.75 -31.88 -21.64
C SER A 482 -22.33 -33.14 -22.40
N GLN A 483 -21.15 -33.12 -23.03
CA GLN A 483 -20.57 -34.23 -23.78
C GLN A 483 -19.04 -34.21 -23.67
N TYR A 484 -18.38 -35.37 -23.78
CA TYR A 484 -16.91 -35.49 -23.70
C TYR A 484 -16.25 -35.80 -25.04
N ARG A 485 -17.02 -36.35 -25.99
CA ARG A 485 -16.60 -36.67 -27.35
C ARG A 485 -17.65 -36.12 -28.29
N ILE A 486 -17.23 -35.32 -29.26
CA ILE A 486 -18.12 -34.62 -30.21
C ILE A 486 -17.53 -34.65 -31.61
N CYS A 487 -18.34 -34.35 -32.61
CA CYS A 487 -17.89 -34.18 -33.98
C CYS A 487 -17.33 -32.77 -34.23
N ALA A 488 -16.41 -32.67 -35.18
CA ALA A 488 -15.89 -31.38 -35.59
C ALA A 488 -17.03 -30.44 -36.05
N GLY A 489 -17.18 -29.30 -35.38
CA GLY A 489 -18.24 -28.33 -35.63
C GLY A 489 -19.46 -28.44 -34.70
N GLU A 490 -19.52 -29.43 -33.80
CA GLU A 490 -20.58 -29.50 -32.79
C GLU A 490 -20.34 -28.56 -31.62
N THR A 491 -21.44 -28.23 -30.92
CA THR A 491 -21.43 -27.37 -29.74
C THR A 491 -21.55 -28.16 -28.45
N VAL A 492 -20.77 -27.79 -27.44
CA VAL A 492 -20.83 -28.35 -26.09
C VAL A 492 -21.06 -27.25 -25.06
N THR A 493 -21.81 -27.56 -23.99
CA THR A 493 -22.02 -26.64 -22.87
C THR A 493 -21.18 -27.07 -21.68
N LEU A 494 -20.33 -26.16 -21.21
CA LEU A 494 -19.50 -26.30 -20.03
C LEU A 494 -20.18 -25.59 -18.86
N THR A 495 -20.27 -26.27 -17.71
CA THR A 495 -20.89 -25.74 -16.50
C THR A 495 -19.90 -25.82 -15.35
N ALA A 496 -19.49 -24.67 -14.82
CA ALA A 496 -18.64 -24.55 -13.66
C ALA A 496 -19.49 -24.46 -12.37
N SER A 497 -18.98 -25.04 -11.28
CA SER A 497 -19.59 -24.98 -9.94
C SER A 497 -18.53 -24.75 -8.85
N GLY A 498 -18.99 -24.46 -7.63
CA GLY A 498 -18.13 -24.27 -6.45
C GLY A 498 -17.73 -22.82 -6.16
N GLY A 499 -18.12 -21.86 -7.00
CA GLY A 499 -17.97 -20.42 -6.77
C GLY A 499 -19.27 -19.63 -7.00
N VAL A 500 -19.22 -18.33 -6.75
CA VAL A 500 -20.29 -17.38 -7.09
C VAL A 500 -20.07 -16.79 -8.49
N THR A 501 -18.81 -16.53 -8.81
CA THR A 501 -18.36 -16.13 -10.15
C THR A 501 -17.17 -16.99 -10.58
N TYR A 502 -16.81 -16.92 -11.85
CA TYR A 502 -15.82 -17.83 -12.44
C TYR A 502 -14.81 -17.07 -13.27
N LEU A 503 -13.55 -17.49 -13.22
CA LEU A 503 -12.50 -16.99 -14.10
C LEU A 503 -12.11 -18.09 -15.07
N TRP A 504 -12.61 -17.96 -16.29
CA TRP A 504 -12.28 -18.88 -17.39
C TRP A 504 -10.92 -18.51 -17.98
N SER A 505 -10.07 -19.51 -18.22
CA SER A 505 -8.78 -19.28 -18.89
C SER A 505 -8.92 -19.19 -20.41
N ASN A 506 -9.96 -19.83 -20.95
CA ASN A 506 -10.19 -19.95 -22.39
C ASN A 506 -11.28 -18.99 -22.92
N PHE A 507 -11.99 -18.28 -22.04
CA PHE A 507 -13.13 -17.44 -22.38
C PHE A 507 -13.11 -16.13 -21.60
N GLY A 508 -13.78 -15.11 -22.14
CA GLY A 508 -14.13 -13.92 -21.37
C GLY A 508 -15.40 -14.13 -20.54
N GLY A 509 -15.55 -13.32 -19.49
CA GLY A 509 -16.75 -13.28 -18.66
C GLY A 509 -16.67 -14.08 -17.36
N SER A 510 -17.67 -13.86 -16.50
CA SER A 510 -17.71 -14.36 -15.12
C SER A 510 -18.83 -15.37 -14.82
N GLY A 511 -19.62 -15.72 -15.84
CA GLY A 511 -20.75 -16.65 -15.75
C GLY A 511 -20.31 -18.09 -15.49
N ASN A 512 -21.24 -18.89 -14.96
CA ASN A 512 -21.00 -20.29 -14.64
C ASN A 512 -21.16 -21.23 -15.85
N THR A 513 -21.75 -20.77 -16.96
CA THR A 513 -21.95 -21.57 -18.17
C THR A 513 -21.25 -20.95 -19.38
N GLN A 514 -20.72 -21.81 -20.25
CA GLN A 514 -20.13 -21.43 -21.53
C GLN A 514 -20.58 -22.43 -22.60
N THR A 515 -20.98 -21.94 -23.78
CA THR A 515 -21.34 -22.79 -24.92
C THR A 515 -20.33 -22.58 -26.03
N VAL A 516 -19.75 -23.66 -26.53
CA VAL A 516 -18.61 -23.59 -27.45
C VAL A 516 -18.73 -24.55 -28.61
N THR A 517 -18.48 -24.05 -29.82
CA THR A 517 -18.32 -24.86 -31.04
C THR A 517 -16.86 -25.26 -31.18
N LEU A 518 -16.58 -26.54 -31.42
CA LEU A 518 -15.22 -27.06 -31.45
C LEU A 518 -14.89 -27.80 -32.74
N HIS A 519 -13.75 -27.44 -33.35
CA HIS A 519 -13.19 -28.14 -34.51
C HIS A 519 -11.95 -28.98 -34.16
N GLN A 520 -11.39 -28.81 -32.96
CA GLN A 520 -10.22 -29.54 -32.46
C GLN A 520 -10.35 -29.86 -30.98
N SER A 521 -9.75 -30.98 -30.55
CA SER A 521 -9.76 -31.40 -29.15
C SER A 521 -9.13 -30.32 -28.27
N THR A 522 -9.86 -29.86 -27.26
CA THR A 522 -9.48 -28.69 -26.45
C THR A 522 -9.61 -28.99 -24.96
N GLU A 523 -8.64 -28.53 -24.16
CA GLU A 523 -8.74 -28.52 -22.69
C GLU A 523 -9.23 -27.15 -22.20
N PHE A 524 -10.28 -27.17 -21.38
CA PHE A 524 -10.84 -25.98 -20.75
C PHE A 524 -10.48 -25.94 -19.28
N THR A 525 -10.16 -24.73 -18.80
CA THR A 525 -9.73 -24.48 -17.43
C THR A 525 -10.53 -23.33 -16.82
N VAL A 526 -11.05 -23.54 -15.60
CA VAL A 526 -11.82 -22.53 -14.87
C VAL A 526 -11.40 -22.48 -13.40
N TYR A 527 -11.33 -21.27 -12.85
CA TYR A 527 -11.22 -21.04 -11.42
C TYR A 527 -12.58 -20.59 -10.86
N ALA A 528 -12.91 -21.05 -9.66
CA ALA A 528 -14.06 -20.57 -8.90
C ALA A 528 -13.65 -19.36 -8.06
N ILE A 529 -14.51 -18.35 -8.00
CA ILE A 529 -14.35 -17.15 -7.17
C ILE A 529 -15.47 -17.13 -6.13
N GLY A 530 -15.10 -17.00 -4.85
CA GLY A 530 -16.02 -16.95 -3.71
C GLY A 530 -16.87 -15.69 -3.67
N THR A 531 -17.68 -15.57 -2.63
CA THR A 531 -18.54 -14.40 -2.36
C THR A 531 -17.73 -13.14 -2.04
N LYS A 532 -16.59 -13.27 -1.35
CA LYS A 532 -15.70 -12.15 -0.99
C LYS A 532 -14.54 -11.96 -1.95
N GLY A 533 -14.40 -12.84 -2.95
CA GLY A 533 -13.41 -12.72 -4.01
C GLY A 533 -12.26 -13.73 -3.94
N CYS A 534 -12.28 -14.68 -3.00
CA CYS A 534 -11.24 -15.70 -2.93
C CYS A 534 -11.27 -16.63 -4.14
N LYS A 535 -10.12 -16.78 -4.80
CA LYS A 535 -9.94 -17.63 -5.98
C LYS A 535 -9.53 -19.03 -5.56
N SER A 536 -10.10 -20.05 -6.19
CA SER A 536 -9.71 -21.44 -5.96
C SER A 536 -8.20 -21.66 -6.17
N LEU A 537 -7.56 -22.43 -5.29
CA LEU A 537 -6.11 -22.73 -5.39
C LEU A 537 -5.78 -23.45 -6.70
N GLN A 538 -6.55 -24.51 -6.99
CA GLN A 538 -6.44 -25.29 -8.21
C GLN A 538 -7.63 -24.98 -9.11
N PRO A 539 -7.41 -24.87 -10.43
CA PRO A 539 -8.51 -24.78 -11.36
C PRO A 539 -9.15 -26.16 -11.60
N ALA A 540 -10.41 -26.16 -12.00
CA ALA A 540 -11.04 -27.33 -12.59
C ALA A 540 -10.70 -27.41 -14.09
N LYS A 541 -10.44 -28.61 -14.56
CA LYS A 541 -10.05 -28.88 -15.95
C LYS A 541 -10.95 -29.95 -16.56
N ILE A 542 -11.28 -29.77 -17.84
CA ILE A 542 -12.00 -30.78 -18.63
C ILE A 542 -11.45 -30.76 -20.06
N ARG A 543 -11.19 -31.93 -20.64
CA ARG A 543 -10.75 -32.05 -22.04
C ARG A 543 -11.89 -32.62 -22.87
N ILE A 544 -12.29 -31.88 -23.91
CA ILE A 544 -13.29 -32.33 -24.88
C ILE A 544 -12.54 -32.87 -26.09
N GLU A 545 -12.80 -34.12 -26.43
CA GLU A 545 -12.22 -34.78 -27.58
C GLU A 545 -13.09 -34.51 -28.82
N VAL A 546 -12.50 -33.90 -29.84
CA VAL A 546 -13.14 -33.72 -31.15
C VAL A 546 -12.70 -34.84 -32.07
N ILE A 547 -13.67 -35.61 -32.55
CA ILE A 547 -13.47 -36.63 -33.55
C ILE A 547 -13.52 -35.97 -34.94
N PRO A 548 -12.54 -36.23 -35.82
CA PRO A 548 -12.55 -35.67 -37.17
C PRO A 548 -13.85 -35.96 -37.91
N ALA A 549 -14.25 -35.01 -38.76
CA ALA A 549 -15.37 -35.20 -39.68
C ALA A 549 -15.13 -36.44 -40.54
N ILE A 550 -16.21 -37.14 -40.86
CA ILE A 550 -16.14 -38.27 -41.76
C ILE A 550 -15.85 -37.75 -43.17
N THR A 551 -14.95 -38.42 -43.88
CA THR A 551 -14.61 -38.08 -45.26
C THR A 551 -14.72 -39.33 -46.12
N THR A 552 -15.22 -39.16 -47.33
CA THR A 552 -15.29 -40.24 -48.33
C THR A 552 -14.50 -39.87 -49.58
N PRO A 553 -13.85 -40.82 -50.26
CA PRO A 553 -13.27 -40.63 -51.59
C PRO A 553 -14.32 -40.78 -52.71
N LEU A 554 -15.60 -40.98 -52.38
CA LEU A 554 -16.65 -41.08 -53.38
C LEU A 554 -16.69 -39.84 -54.26
N LEU A 555 -16.69 -40.09 -55.55
CA LEU A 555 -16.78 -39.10 -56.61
C LEU A 555 -17.74 -39.67 -57.65
N ASP A 556 -18.48 -38.80 -58.33
CA ASP A 556 -19.31 -39.21 -59.45
C ASP A 556 -18.45 -39.99 -60.46
N VAL A 557 -19.01 -41.07 -61.00
CA VAL A 557 -18.33 -41.97 -61.95
C VAL A 557 -19.18 -42.16 -63.19
N GLU A 558 -18.51 -42.41 -64.33
CA GLU A 558 -19.15 -42.81 -65.56
C GLU A 558 -18.92 -44.29 -65.84
N MET A 559 -19.95 -44.99 -66.30
CA MET A 559 -19.85 -46.35 -66.81
C MET A 559 -20.67 -46.53 -68.09
N CYS A 560 -20.27 -47.46 -68.94
CA CYS A 560 -21.05 -47.80 -70.12
C CYS A 560 -22.28 -48.61 -69.70
N VAL A 561 -23.38 -48.46 -70.43
CA VAL A 561 -24.59 -49.22 -70.16
C VAL A 561 -24.28 -50.72 -70.28
N GLY A 562 -24.50 -51.45 -69.19
CA GLY A 562 -24.20 -52.88 -69.09
C GLY A 562 -22.84 -53.25 -68.49
N ASP A 563 -21.98 -52.27 -68.20
CA ASP A 563 -20.77 -52.48 -67.39
C ASP A 563 -21.15 -52.56 -65.88
N SER A 564 -20.15 -52.66 -65.01
CA SER A 564 -20.32 -52.46 -63.57
C SER A 564 -19.13 -51.68 -63.01
N ILE A 565 -19.35 -50.96 -61.92
CA ILE A 565 -18.32 -50.16 -61.26
C ILE A 565 -18.33 -50.38 -59.75
N VAL A 566 -17.15 -50.39 -59.14
CA VAL A 566 -17.01 -50.47 -57.68
C VAL A 566 -17.07 -49.06 -57.12
N LEU A 567 -18.04 -48.81 -56.25
CA LEU A 567 -18.10 -47.60 -55.42
C LEU A 567 -17.45 -47.93 -54.08
N ASP A 568 -16.49 -47.12 -53.67
CA ASP A 568 -15.76 -47.27 -52.41
C ASP A 568 -16.02 -46.05 -51.52
N ALA A 569 -16.73 -46.28 -50.41
CA ALA A 569 -17.03 -45.25 -49.42
C ALA A 569 -15.79 -44.76 -48.64
N GLY A 570 -14.64 -45.43 -48.80
CA GLY A 570 -13.39 -45.15 -48.12
C GLY A 570 -13.30 -45.82 -46.75
N ALA A 571 -12.09 -46.19 -46.34
CA ALA A 571 -11.84 -46.76 -45.03
C ALA A 571 -11.54 -45.67 -43.98
N GLY A 572 -12.07 -45.83 -42.78
CA GLY A 572 -11.76 -44.97 -41.64
C GLY A 572 -11.83 -45.72 -40.31
N ASN A 573 -11.33 -45.10 -39.25
CA ASN A 573 -11.27 -45.74 -37.94
C ASN A 573 -12.69 -45.93 -37.37
N ASN A 574 -13.07 -47.18 -37.07
CA ASN A 574 -14.41 -47.58 -36.62
C ASN A 574 -15.57 -47.22 -37.55
N TYR A 575 -15.32 -47.00 -38.84
CA TYR A 575 -16.40 -46.74 -39.79
C TYR A 575 -17.30 -47.97 -39.95
N THR A 576 -18.60 -47.73 -39.83
CA THR A 576 -19.68 -48.63 -40.22
C THR A 576 -20.46 -47.98 -41.35
N TYR A 577 -20.95 -48.78 -42.30
CA TYR A 577 -21.56 -48.30 -43.53
C TYR A 577 -23.01 -48.77 -43.61
N LEU A 578 -23.88 -47.95 -44.18
CA LEU A 578 -25.22 -48.32 -44.58
C LEU A 578 -25.55 -47.65 -45.91
N TRP A 579 -25.50 -48.43 -46.99
CA TRP A 579 -25.85 -47.96 -48.33
C TRP A 579 -27.38 -47.92 -48.50
N ASN A 580 -27.88 -47.05 -49.38
CA ASN A 580 -29.28 -47.05 -49.80
C ASN A 580 -29.74 -48.36 -50.47
N THR A 581 -28.80 -49.21 -50.86
CA THR A 581 -29.03 -50.59 -51.34
C THR A 581 -29.24 -51.60 -50.20
N GLY A 582 -29.01 -51.21 -48.94
CA GLY A 582 -29.03 -52.05 -47.75
C GLY A 582 -27.71 -52.74 -47.43
N ALA A 583 -26.66 -52.55 -48.24
CA ALA A 583 -25.34 -53.11 -47.96
C ALA A 583 -24.64 -52.41 -46.79
N THR A 584 -23.82 -53.14 -46.04
CA THR A 584 -23.07 -52.61 -44.88
C THR A 584 -21.55 -52.68 -45.03
N THR A 585 -21.08 -53.00 -46.24
CA THR A 585 -19.66 -53.08 -46.59
C THR A 585 -19.12 -51.72 -47.05
N GLN A 586 -17.80 -51.51 -46.90
CA GLN A 586 -17.12 -50.31 -47.39
C GLN A 586 -17.34 -50.07 -48.89
N THR A 587 -17.30 -51.14 -49.68
CA THR A 587 -17.49 -51.10 -51.14
C THR A 587 -18.80 -51.76 -51.55
N ILE A 588 -19.42 -51.24 -52.61
CA ILE A 588 -20.50 -51.91 -53.33
C ILE A 588 -20.19 -51.97 -54.84
N VAL A 589 -20.80 -52.91 -55.55
CA VAL A 589 -20.77 -52.96 -57.02
C VAL A 589 -22.07 -52.35 -57.54
N ALA A 590 -21.96 -51.23 -58.25
CA ALA A 590 -23.08 -50.61 -58.96
C ALA A 590 -23.19 -51.21 -60.36
N ASN A 591 -24.34 -51.81 -60.66
CA ASN A 591 -24.67 -52.40 -61.97
C ASN A 591 -25.72 -51.57 -62.74
N GLU A 592 -26.29 -50.55 -62.08
CA GLU A 592 -27.32 -49.68 -62.63
C GLU A 592 -26.86 -48.23 -62.54
N LEU A 593 -27.31 -47.42 -63.49
CA LEU A 593 -27.11 -45.97 -63.43
C LEU A 593 -28.05 -45.38 -62.38
N GLY A 594 -27.60 -44.38 -61.64
CA GLY A 594 -28.43 -43.77 -60.62
C GLY A 594 -27.64 -43.07 -59.52
N ILE A 595 -28.37 -42.74 -58.46
CA ILE A 595 -27.83 -42.11 -57.26
C ILE A 595 -27.69 -43.19 -56.19
N TYR A 596 -26.48 -43.33 -55.67
CA TYR A 596 -26.18 -44.17 -54.52
C TYR A 596 -25.86 -43.25 -53.34
N SER A 597 -26.36 -43.58 -52.16
CA SER A 597 -25.95 -42.91 -50.92
C SER A 597 -25.45 -43.92 -49.92
N VAL A 598 -24.47 -43.49 -49.11
CA VAL A 598 -23.92 -44.26 -47.99
C VAL A 598 -23.91 -43.39 -46.74
N GLU A 599 -24.56 -43.89 -45.71
CA GLU A 599 -24.44 -43.36 -44.37
C GLU A 599 -23.23 -44.02 -43.68
N ILE A 600 -22.30 -43.21 -43.21
CA ILE A 600 -21.11 -43.67 -42.52
C ILE A 600 -21.18 -43.21 -41.06
N ASP A 601 -20.95 -44.12 -40.13
CA ASP A 601 -20.98 -43.86 -38.67
C ASP A 601 -19.69 -44.41 -38.03
N ASN A 602 -19.00 -43.59 -37.23
CA ASN A 602 -17.77 -43.97 -36.52
C ASN A 602 -17.94 -44.20 -34.99
N GLY A 603 -19.19 -44.24 -34.52
CA GLY A 603 -19.61 -44.37 -33.13
C GLY A 603 -19.75 -43.04 -32.37
N VAL A 604 -19.33 -41.92 -32.97
CA VAL A 604 -19.51 -40.56 -32.43
C VAL A 604 -20.13 -39.65 -33.48
N CYS A 605 -19.62 -39.73 -34.71
CA CYS A 605 -20.07 -38.95 -35.86
C CYS A 605 -20.76 -39.81 -36.88
N LYS A 606 -21.73 -39.18 -37.55
CA LYS A 606 -22.56 -39.80 -38.55
C LYS A 606 -22.81 -38.82 -39.68
N ASP A 607 -22.57 -39.24 -40.91
CA ASP A 607 -22.75 -38.40 -42.11
C ASP A 607 -23.23 -39.24 -43.29
N GLU A 608 -23.89 -38.60 -44.26
CA GLU A 608 -24.40 -39.25 -45.47
C GLU A 608 -23.74 -38.66 -46.72
N PHE A 609 -23.20 -39.54 -47.57
CA PHE A 609 -22.54 -39.15 -48.81
C PHE A 609 -23.29 -39.68 -50.02
N GLU A 610 -23.41 -38.84 -51.04
CA GLU A 610 -24.06 -39.16 -52.31
C GLU A 610 -23.02 -39.31 -53.42
N VAL A 611 -23.23 -40.29 -54.31
CA VAL A 611 -22.46 -40.47 -55.54
C VAL A 611 -23.37 -40.83 -56.71
N LYS A 612 -23.07 -40.28 -57.90
CA LYS A 612 -23.82 -40.55 -59.13
C LYS A 612 -23.04 -41.49 -60.04
N VAL A 613 -23.73 -42.53 -60.49
CA VAL A 613 -23.27 -43.43 -61.54
C VAL A 613 -23.96 -43.01 -62.83
N LEU A 614 -23.19 -42.37 -63.71
CA LEU A 614 -23.67 -41.73 -64.94
C LEU A 614 -23.33 -42.57 -66.18
N ALA A 615 -24.10 -42.39 -67.24
CA ALA A 615 -23.80 -43.02 -68.52
C ALA A 615 -22.57 -42.35 -69.17
N ALA A 616 -21.56 -43.16 -69.51
CA ALA A 616 -20.43 -42.71 -70.32
C ALA A 616 -20.85 -42.44 -71.78
N ALA A 617 -20.22 -41.45 -72.40
CA ALA A 617 -20.45 -41.11 -73.80
C ALA A 617 -19.85 -42.15 -74.75
N LEU A 618 -20.48 -42.38 -75.90
CA LEU A 618 -19.90 -43.23 -76.95
C LEU A 618 -18.94 -42.40 -77.82
N PRO A 619 -17.67 -42.80 -77.97
CA PRO A 619 -16.75 -42.14 -78.88
C PRO A 619 -17.07 -42.50 -80.33
N TYR A 620 -16.78 -41.58 -81.25
CA TYR A 620 -16.94 -41.82 -82.68
C TYR A 620 -15.80 -41.19 -83.49
N VAL A 621 -15.51 -41.77 -84.65
CA VAL A 621 -14.46 -41.26 -85.54
C VAL A 621 -15.00 -40.08 -86.35
N THR A 622 -14.31 -38.93 -86.30
CA THR A 622 -14.68 -37.70 -87.02
C THR A 622 -13.93 -37.53 -88.32
N HIS A 623 -12.66 -37.95 -88.37
CA HIS A 623 -11.83 -37.80 -89.56
C HIS A 623 -10.82 -38.94 -89.69
N LEU A 624 -10.48 -39.29 -90.93
CA LEU A 624 -9.47 -40.30 -91.26
C LEU A 624 -8.55 -39.69 -92.31
N ASN A 625 -7.26 -39.54 -91.97
CA ASN A 625 -6.24 -39.05 -92.88
C ASN A 625 -5.26 -40.18 -93.23
N TYR A 626 -5.13 -40.48 -94.52
CA TYR A 626 -4.26 -41.56 -95.01
C TYR A 626 -3.30 -41.05 -96.08
N ALA A 627 -2.01 -41.15 -95.79
CA ALA A 627 -0.91 -40.82 -96.68
C ALA A 627 0.29 -41.73 -96.33
N ASP A 628 1.12 -42.06 -97.33
CA ASP A 628 2.37 -42.82 -97.15
C ASP A 628 2.21 -44.08 -96.28
N ASN A 629 1.19 -44.90 -96.61
CA ASN A 629 0.83 -46.13 -95.89
C ASN A 629 0.53 -45.97 -94.40
N THR A 630 0.24 -44.75 -93.97
CA THR A 630 0.00 -44.41 -92.58
C THR A 630 -1.39 -43.78 -92.44
N LEU A 631 -2.22 -44.35 -91.57
CA LEU A 631 -3.54 -43.81 -91.23
C LEU A 631 -3.46 -43.07 -89.90
N THR A 632 -3.85 -41.80 -89.90
CA THR A 632 -4.09 -41.02 -88.69
C THR A 632 -5.60 -40.87 -88.49
N VAL A 633 -6.07 -41.30 -87.33
CA VAL A 633 -7.48 -41.28 -86.93
C VAL A 633 -7.74 -40.05 -86.07
N THR A 634 -8.74 -39.26 -86.41
CA THR A 634 -9.28 -38.25 -85.50
C THR A 634 -10.63 -38.76 -85.00
N ALA A 635 -10.74 -38.89 -83.69
CA ALA A 635 -11.98 -39.26 -83.04
C ALA A 635 -12.40 -38.16 -82.07
N TYR A 636 -13.69 -38.14 -81.77
CA TYR A 636 -14.29 -37.24 -80.80
C TYR A 636 -15.19 -38.04 -79.87
N THR A 637 -15.18 -37.66 -78.60
CA THR A 637 -16.15 -38.14 -77.64
C THR A 637 -16.95 -36.94 -77.12
N PRO A 638 -18.28 -36.98 -77.17
CA PRO A 638 -19.10 -35.95 -76.55
C PRO A 638 -18.75 -35.81 -75.07
N SER A 639 -18.49 -34.57 -74.63
CA SER A 639 -18.40 -34.28 -73.20
C SER A 639 -19.82 -34.21 -72.64
N ILE A 640 -20.30 -35.31 -72.07
CA ILE A 640 -21.65 -35.37 -71.49
C ILE A 640 -21.62 -34.97 -70.00
N ASN A 641 -20.55 -35.28 -69.27
CA ASN A 641 -20.44 -34.95 -67.83
C ASN A 641 -19.07 -34.39 -67.40
N ASN A 642 -18.31 -33.77 -68.32
CA ASN A 642 -17.00 -33.13 -68.05
C ASN A 642 -15.90 -34.04 -67.46
N PHE A 643 -15.99 -35.36 -67.67
CA PHE A 643 -14.91 -36.29 -67.33
C PHE A 643 -13.80 -36.27 -68.38
N ALA A 644 -12.54 -36.32 -67.91
CA ALA A 644 -11.40 -36.45 -68.80
C ALA A 644 -11.34 -37.88 -69.35
N GLN A 645 -11.69 -38.04 -70.63
CA GLN A 645 -11.73 -39.34 -71.28
C GLN A 645 -10.49 -39.50 -72.17
N THR A 646 -9.77 -40.60 -71.98
CA THR A 646 -8.67 -40.98 -72.87
C THR A 646 -9.18 -41.99 -73.87
N LEU A 647 -8.85 -41.80 -75.15
CA LEU A 647 -9.24 -42.71 -76.22
C LEU A 647 -8.10 -43.68 -76.53
N GLU A 648 -8.46 -44.91 -76.82
CA GLU A 648 -7.58 -45.89 -77.47
C GLU A 648 -8.19 -46.35 -78.79
N TYR A 649 -7.32 -46.68 -79.73
CA TYR A 649 -7.64 -46.94 -81.13
C TYR A 649 -7.23 -48.35 -81.51
N SER A 650 -7.95 -48.95 -82.45
CA SER A 650 -7.60 -50.26 -83.01
C SER A 650 -8.03 -50.33 -84.47
N ILE A 651 -7.34 -51.12 -85.29
CA ILE A 651 -7.72 -51.39 -86.70
C ILE A 651 -8.12 -52.86 -86.93
N ASP A 652 -7.88 -53.73 -85.95
CA ASP A 652 -8.22 -55.16 -85.96
C ASP A 652 -9.26 -55.55 -84.88
N GLY A 653 -9.53 -54.64 -83.94
CA GLY A 653 -10.44 -54.83 -82.81
C GLY A 653 -9.89 -55.69 -81.68
N VAL A 654 -8.64 -56.14 -81.77
CA VAL A 654 -7.97 -57.02 -80.78
C VAL A 654 -6.82 -56.27 -80.11
N VAL A 655 -5.96 -55.65 -80.90
CA VAL A 655 -4.83 -54.85 -80.42
C VAL A 655 -5.27 -53.40 -80.34
N TRP A 656 -5.23 -52.84 -79.13
CA TRP A 656 -5.56 -51.44 -78.86
C TRP A 656 -4.29 -50.64 -78.53
N GLN A 657 -4.24 -49.41 -79.01
CA GLN A 657 -3.11 -48.50 -78.84
C GLN A 657 -3.58 -47.09 -78.49
N ASP A 658 -2.81 -46.37 -77.68
CA ASP A 658 -3.08 -44.96 -77.36
C ASP A 658 -2.82 -44.03 -78.56
N SER A 659 -1.87 -44.42 -79.42
CA SER A 659 -1.57 -43.67 -80.64
C SER A 659 -2.74 -43.75 -81.61
N ASN A 660 -3.15 -42.61 -82.15
CA ASN A 660 -4.14 -42.53 -83.21
C ASN A 660 -3.54 -42.76 -84.61
N VAL A 661 -2.26 -43.14 -84.70
CA VAL A 661 -1.51 -43.35 -85.93
C VAL A 661 -1.21 -44.83 -86.14
N PHE A 662 -1.58 -45.34 -87.32
CA PHE A 662 -1.37 -46.72 -87.75
C PHE A 662 -0.46 -46.73 -89.01
N PRO A 663 0.86 -46.90 -88.84
CA PRO A 663 1.79 -47.00 -89.96
C PRO A 663 1.78 -48.41 -90.59
N GLY A 664 2.31 -48.51 -91.80
CA GLY A 664 2.55 -49.80 -92.45
C GLY A 664 1.28 -50.55 -92.87
N LEU A 665 0.17 -49.82 -93.09
CA LEU A 665 -1.03 -50.44 -93.60
C LEU A 665 -0.78 -51.02 -94.99
N LEU A 666 -1.32 -52.21 -95.23
CA LEU A 666 -1.26 -52.89 -96.51
C LEU A 666 -2.04 -52.07 -97.54
N ASN A 667 -1.52 -52.00 -98.76
CA ASN A 667 -2.22 -51.35 -99.88
C ASN A 667 -3.50 -52.14 -100.22
N ASN A 668 -4.55 -51.45 -100.66
CA ASN A 668 -5.78 -52.07 -101.18
C ASN A 668 -6.47 -53.02 -100.19
N THR A 669 -6.49 -52.66 -98.89
CA THR A 669 -6.99 -53.50 -97.78
C THR A 669 -8.07 -52.79 -96.95
N ASN A 670 -9.09 -53.54 -96.51
CA ASN A 670 -10.14 -53.06 -95.62
C ASN A 670 -9.70 -53.16 -94.14
N TYR A 671 -9.88 -52.08 -93.40
CA TYR A 671 -9.68 -51.98 -91.96
C TYR A 671 -10.98 -51.53 -91.28
N THR A 672 -11.26 -52.05 -90.08
CA THR A 672 -12.30 -51.50 -89.21
C THR A 672 -11.61 -50.70 -88.12
N VAL A 673 -11.58 -49.39 -88.30
CA VAL A 673 -11.06 -48.48 -87.29
C VAL A 673 -12.04 -48.44 -86.14
N ARG A 674 -11.60 -48.83 -84.96
CA ARG A 674 -12.34 -48.74 -83.71
C ARG A 674 -11.69 -47.71 -82.82
N VAL A 675 -12.52 -47.01 -82.06
CA VAL A 675 -12.12 -46.11 -81.00
C VAL A 675 -12.96 -46.42 -79.78
N ARG A 676 -12.35 -46.49 -78.60
CA ARG A 676 -13.08 -46.66 -77.34
C ARG A 676 -12.53 -45.75 -76.26
N ILE A 677 -13.32 -45.47 -75.24
CA ILE A 677 -12.79 -44.87 -74.02
C ILE A 677 -11.94 -45.94 -73.35
N LYS A 678 -10.70 -45.59 -73.01
CA LYS A 678 -9.72 -46.51 -72.47
C LYS A 678 -10.26 -47.16 -71.18
N GLY A 679 -10.26 -48.49 -71.15
CA GLY A 679 -10.73 -49.26 -70.00
C GLY A 679 -12.25 -49.47 -69.90
N THR A 680 -13.04 -49.05 -70.89
CA THR A 680 -14.50 -49.26 -70.88
C THR A 680 -14.98 -50.07 -72.08
N SER A 681 -16.25 -50.50 -72.06
CA SER A 681 -16.89 -51.14 -73.22
C SER A 681 -17.40 -50.14 -74.28
N CYS A 682 -17.38 -48.82 -74.00
CA CYS A 682 -17.89 -47.76 -74.87
C CYS A 682 -16.99 -47.58 -76.10
N ASN A 683 -17.40 -48.18 -77.22
CA ASN A 683 -16.64 -48.12 -78.46
C ASN A 683 -17.50 -47.66 -79.65
N GLY A 684 -16.88 -46.88 -80.54
CA GLY A 684 -17.35 -46.57 -81.87
C GLY A 684 -16.48 -47.23 -82.92
N SER A 685 -17.03 -47.43 -84.12
CA SER A 685 -16.26 -48.00 -85.24
C SER A 685 -16.64 -47.40 -86.58
N ILE A 686 -15.67 -47.37 -87.50
CA ILE A 686 -15.84 -46.96 -88.89
C ILE A 686 -14.99 -47.86 -89.80
N ASP A 687 -15.50 -48.17 -90.98
CA ASP A 687 -14.74 -48.93 -91.99
C ASP A 687 -13.89 -47.97 -92.85
N PHE A 688 -12.66 -48.39 -93.16
CA PHE A 688 -11.68 -47.63 -93.95
C PHE A 688 -10.96 -48.55 -94.96
N PHE A 689 -10.69 -48.07 -96.17
CA PHE A 689 -9.98 -48.82 -97.21
C PHE A 689 -8.76 -48.05 -97.67
N THR A 690 -7.59 -48.69 -97.61
CA THR A 690 -6.36 -48.14 -98.15
C THR A 690 -6.36 -48.28 -99.66
N LEU A 691 -6.10 -47.21 -100.42
CA LEU A 691 -6.04 -47.28 -101.87
C LEU A 691 -4.67 -46.78 -102.35
N HIS A 692 -3.95 -47.63 -103.06
CA HIS A 692 -2.67 -47.30 -103.68
C HIS A 692 -2.75 -47.45 -105.19
N ILE A 693 -2.32 -46.40 -105.91
CA ILE A 693 -2.30 -46.38 -107.37
C ILE A 693 -0.89 -46.02 -107.83
N ASN A 694 -0.31 -46.88 -108.66
CA ASN A 694 0.92 -46.57 -109.37
C ASN A 694 0.62 -45.53 -110.46
N ASN A 695 1.26 -44.36 -110.39
CA ASN A 695 1.06 -43.28 -111.37
C ASN A 695 1.77 -43.52 -112.72
N VAL A 696 2.11 -44.76 -113.06
CA VAL A 696 2.67 -45.14 -114.35
C VAL A 696 2.15 -46.51 -114.76
N ILE A 697 1.77 -46.64 -116.04
CA ILE A 697 1.56 -47.93 -116.68
C ILE A 697 2.46 -48.06 -117.91
N THR A 698 3.06 -49.23 -118.08
CA THR A 698 3.92 -49.62 -119.19
C THR A 698 3.36 -50.89 -119.82
N PRO A 699 2.38 -50.82 -120.73
CA PRO A 699 1.70 -52.00 -121.28
C PRO A 699 2.57 -52.77 -122.28
N ASN A 700 3.62 -53.43 -121.79
CA ASN A 700 4.59 -54.23 -122.56
C ASN A 700 4.46 -55.75 -122.28
N GLN A 701 3.47 -56.16 -121.49
CA GLN A 701 3.15 -57.54 -121.13
C GLN A 701 4.26 -58.24 -120.33
N ASP A 702 5.09 -57.49 -119.59
CA ASP A 702 6.09 -58.08 -118.69
C ASP A 702 5.51 -58.44 -117.31
N GLY A 703 4.22 -58.20 -117.09
CA GLY A 703 3.51 -58.42 -115.84
C GLY A 703 3.68 -57.28 -114.83
N VAL A 704 4.46 -56.24 -115.15
CA VAL A 704 4.79 -55.14 -114.25
C VAL A 704 4.21 -53.82 -114.77
N ASN A 705 3.28 -53.25 -114.00
CA ASN A 705 2.59 -52.00 -114.35
C ASN A 705 1.94 -52.02 -115.75
N ASP A 706 1.52 -53.18 -116.25
CA ASP A 706 0.86 -53.27 -117.56
C ASP A 706 -0.50 -52.59 -117.62
N VAL A 707 -1.16 -52.47 -116.46
CA VAL A 707 -2.53 -51.98 -116.35
C VAL A 707 -2.70 -51.10 -115.11
N LEU A 708 -3.63 -50.17 -115.18
CA LEU A 708 -4.24 -49.56 -114.01
C LEU A 708 -5.41 -50.44 -113.59
N ASP A 709 -5.21 -51.20 -112.53
CA ASP A 709 -6.19 -52.13 -111.98
C ASP A 709 -6.94 -51.50 -110.80
N LEU A 710 -8.22 -51.19 -110.99
CA LEU A 710 -9.12 -50.73 -109.94
C LEU A 710 -10.13 -51.82 -109.53
N THR A 711 -9.86 -53.10 -109.78
CA THR A 711 -10.76 -54.23 -109.47
C THR A 711 -11.13 -54.29 -108.00
N SER A 712 -10.21 -53.95 -107.10
CA SER A 712 -10.49 -53.89 -105.66
C SER A 712 -11.57 -52.85 -105.31
N LEU A 713 -11.75 -51.82 -106.15
CA LEU A 713 -12.77 -50.79 -105.97
C LEU A 713 -14.13 -51.19 -106.56
N ALA A 714 -14.18 -52.15 -107.49
CA ALA A 714 -15.40 -52.62 -108.16
C ALA A 714 -16.47 -53.18 -107.21
N ASN A 715 -16.07 -53.61 -106.01
CA ASN A 715 -16.96 -54.15 -104.98
C ASN A 715 -17.53 -53.07 -104.04
N PHE A 716 -17.07 -51.83 -104.14
CA PHE A 716 -17.62 -50.72 -103.38
C PHE A 716 -18.88 -50.17 -104.07
N LYS A 717 -19.82 -49.66 -103.27
CA LYS A 717 -21.04 -49.06 -103.81
C LYS A 717 -20.70 -47.81 -104.61
N ASN A 718 -21.49 -47.53 -105.65
CA ASN A 718 -21.32 -46.35 -106.50
C ASN A 718 -19.92 -46.21 -107.12
N PHE A 719 -19.16 -47.30 -107.26
CA PHE A 719 -17.87 -47.24 -107.94
C PHE A 719 -18.06 -46.83 -109.40
N ASN A 720 -17.55 -45.66 -109.75
CA ASN A 720 -17.39 -45.23 -111.12
C ASN A 720 -16.09 -44.46 -111.26
N GLY A 721 -15.57 -44.41 -112.47
CA GLY A 721 -14.44 -43.55 -112.75
C GLY A 721 -14.16 -43.46 -114.22
N SER A 722 -13.22 -42.59 -114.56
CA SER A 722 -12.84 -42.32 -115.93
C SER A 722 -11.37 -41.95 -116.02
N ILE A 723 -10.76 -42.27 -117.15
CA ILE A 723 -9.46 -41.79 -117.61
C ILE A 723 -9.71 -40.73 -118.66
N TYR A 724 -9.02 -39.60 -118.56
CA TYR A 724 -9.12 -38.47 -119.46
C TYR A 724 -7.77 -38.18 -120.11
N ASP A 725 -7.79 -37.76 -121.37
CA ASP A 725 -6.60 -37.21 -122.03
C ASP A 725 -6.30 -35.77 -121.59
N ARG A 726 -5.25 -35.17 -122.17
CA ARG A 726 -4.82 -33.81 -121.83
C ARG A 726 -5.81 -32.71 -122.20
N TYR A 727 -6.81 -33.01 -123.04
CA TYR A 727 -7.86 -32.09 -123.46
C TYR A 727 -9.16 -32.32 -122.67
N GLY A 728 -9.15 -33.27 -121.72
CA GLY A 728 -10.32 -33.62 -120.90
C GLY A 728 -11.28 -34.59 -121.58
N VAL A 729 -10.89 -35.23 -122.69
CA VAL A 729 -11.72 -36.22 -123.37
C VAL A 729 -11.67 -37.53 -122.60
N GLU A 730 -12.83 -38.12 -122.30
CA GLU A 730 -12.92 -39.43 -121.64
C GLU A 730 -12.41 -40.52 -122.58
N MET A 731 -11.30 -41.13 -122.19
CA MET A 731 -10.64 -42.20 -122.91
C MET A 731 -11.20 -43.55 -122.47
N PHE A 732 -11.32 -43.75 -121.16
CA PHE A 732 -11.79 -45.01 -120.60
C PHE A 732 -12.71 -44.73 -119.44
N LYS A 733 -13.74 -45.56 -119.26
CA LYS A 733 -14.65 -45.47 -118.13
C LYS A 733 -14.55 -46.74 -117.30
N PHE A 734 -14.17 -46.59 -116.05
CA PHE A 734 -14.22 -47.65 -115.05
C PHE A 734 -15.67 -47.91 -114.64
N SER A 735 -16.04 -49.19 -114.69
CA SER A 735 -17.24 -49.73 -114.05
C SER A 735 -16.87 -51.00 -113.28
N LYS A 736 -17.85 -51.60 -112.59
CA LYS A 736 -17.67 -52.90 -111.95
C LYS A 736 -17.28 -53.99 -112.95
N GLU A 737 -17.80 -53.91 -114.17
CA GLU A 737 -17.56 -54.85 -115.27
C GLU A 737 -16.25 -54.55 -116.02
N THR A 738 -15.79 -53.29 -115.98
CA THR A 738 -14.58 -52.82 -116.67
C THR A 738 -13.64 -52.08 -115.72
N PRO A 739 -13.11 -52.73 -114.66
CA PRO A 739 -12.33 -52.06 -113.63
C PRO A 739 -10.84 -51.89 -113.98
N ILE A 740 -10.40 -52.42 -115.13
CA ILE A 740 -8.99 -52.44 -115.53
C ILE A 740 -8.81 -51.62 -116.80
N TRP A 741 -7.88 -50.67 -116.76
CA TRP A 741 -7.45 -49.92 -117.93
C TRP A 741 -6.03 -50.29 -118.32
N ASN A 742 -5.85 -50.82 -119.52
CA ASN A 742 -4.56 -51.30 -120.05
C ASN A 742 -3.87 -50.31 -121.00
N GLY A 743 -4.24 -49.02 -120.94
CA GLY A 743 -3.70 -48.01 -121.85
C GLY A 743 -4.30 -48.03 -123.27
N THR A 744 -5.44 -48.69 -123.48
CA THR A 744 -6.12 -48.75 -124.79
C THR A 744 -7.51 -48.11 -124.74
N VAL A 745 -8.02 -47.72 -125.92
CA VAL A 745 -9.40 -47.27 -126.16
C VAL A 745 -9.95 -47.96 -127.39
N GLY A 746 -11.08 -48.66 -127.23
CA GLY A 746 -11.67 -49.45 -128.32
C GLY A 746 -10.70 -50.48 -128.91
N GLY A 747 -9.81 -51.03 -128.10
CA GLY A 747 -8.76 -51.98 -128.51
C GLY A 747 -7.51 -51.36 -129.16
N LYS A 748 -7.45 -50.03 -129.35
CA LYS A 748 -6.28 -49.33 -129.90
C LYS A 748 -5.40 -48.77 -128.79
N ARG A 749 -4.08 -48.94 -128.91
CA ARG A 749 -3.10 -48.35 -127.97
C ARG A 749 -3.16 -46.83 -128.04
N LEU A 750 -3.25 -46.21 -126.87
CA LEU A 750 -3.16 -44.77 -126.73
C LEU A 750 -1.70 -44.31 -126.75
N PRO A 751 -1.41 -43.07 -127.19
CA PRO A 751 -0.04 -42.56 -127.27
C PRO A 751 0.61 -42.45 -125.88
N THR A 752 1.95 -42.49 -125.85
CA THR A 752 2.73 -42.23 -124.64
C THR A 752 2.48 -40.79 -124.18
N ALA A 753 1.76 -40.62 -123.07
CA ALA A 753 1.40 -39.34 -122.51
C ALA A 753 0.95 -39.48 -121.05
N THR A 754 0.82 -38.35 -120.36
CA THR A 754 0.12 -38.29 -119.08
C THR A 754 -1.38 -38.22 -119.34
N TYR A 755 -2.12 -39.08 -118.65
CA TYR A 755 -3.57 -39.10 -118.58
C TYR A 755 -4.01 -38.77 -117.16
N TRP A 756 -5.27 -38.37 -116.97
CA TRP A 756 -5.82 -38.07 -115.66
C TRP A 756 -6.91 -39.05 -115.32
N TYR A 757 -6.80 -39.68 -114.17
CA TYR A 757 -7.89 -40.51 -113.65
C TYR A 757 -8.75 -39.68 -112.70
N LYS A 758 -10.05 -39.94 -112.71
CA LYS A 758 -10.94 -39.56 -111.64
C LYS A 758 -11.89 -40.73 -111.39
N PHE A 759 -11.97 -41.20 -110.16
CA PHE A 759 -12.94 -42.22 -109.78
C PHE A 759 -13.50 -41.90 -108.40
N ASN A 760 -14.65 -42.47 -108.10
CA ASN A 760 -15.26 -42.40 -106.80
C ASN A 760 -15.88 -43.74 -106.40
N PHE A 761 -16.10 -43.91 -105.11
CA PHE A 761 -16.82 -45.03 -104.54
C PHE A 761 -17.36 -44.66 -103.16
N GLU A 762 -18.31 -45.44 -102.66
CA GLU A 762 -18.94 -45.27 -101.36
C GLU A 762 -18.57 -46.44 -100.44
N TYR A 763 -18.17 -46.10 -99.21
CA TYR A 763 -17.95 -47.08 -98.15
C TYR A 763 -19.26 -47.71 -97.67
N ASN A 764 -19.30 -49.04 -97.60
CA ASN A 764 -20.54 -49.78 -97.33
C ASN A 764 -21.20 -49.46 -95.99
N LYS A 765 -20.43 -49.28 -94.90
CA LYS A 765 -20.96 -48.98 -93.56
C LYS A 765 -21.14 -47.49 -93.31
N SER A 766 -20.13 -46.66 -93.57
CA SER A 766 -20.17 -45.23 -93.25
C SER A 766 -20.96 -44.39 -94.24
N LYS A 767 -21.31 -44.94 -95.42
CA LYS A 767 -21.93 -44.21 -96.54
C LYS A 767 -21.11 -43.01 -97.03
N THR A 768 -19.85 -42.91 -96.61
CA THR A 768 -18.98 -41.81 -97.00
C THR A 768 -18.59 -41.97 -98.47
N GLN A 769 -18.82 -40.93 -99.27
CA GLN A 769 -18.41 -40.88 -100.67
C GLN A 769 -16.96 -40.44 -100.78
N MET A 770 -16.14 -41.27 -101.41
CA MET A 770 -14.72 -41.06 -101.62
C MET A 770 -14.50 -40.70 -103.08
N ASN A 771 -13.91 -39.53 -103.35
CA ASN A 771 -13.56 -39.08 -104.69
C ASN A 771 -12.04 -38.96 -104.79
N ARG A 772 -11.43 -39.55 -105.81
CA ARG A 772 -10.01 -39.41 -106.11
C ARG A 772 -9.83 -38.97 -107.54
N SER A 773 -8.86 -38.08 -107.71
CA SER A 773 -8.33 -37.73 -109.02
C SER A 773 -6.82 -37.66 -108.93
N GLY A 774 -6.16 -37.98 -110.03
CA GLY A 774 -4.72 -37.95 -110.13
C GLY A 774 -4.29 -38.01 -111.58
N TRP A 775 -3.00 -38.18 -111.80
CA TRP A 775 -2.44 -38.39 -113.12
C TRP A 775 -1.80 -39.77 -113.18
N ILE A 776 -1.78 -40.34 -114.37
CA ILE A 776 -1.12 -41.60 -114.66
C ILE A 776 -0.36 -41.45 -115.97
N MET A 777 0.92 -41.79 -115.96
CA MET A 777 1.74 -41.78 -117.16
C MET A 777 1.55 -43.11 -117.90
N LEU A 778 0.97 -43.06 -119.09
CA LEU A 778 1.03 -44.18 -120.02
C LEU A 778 2.33 -44.09 -120.80
N LYS A 779 3.21 -45.08 -120.65
CA LYS A 779 4.48 -45.16 -121.37
C LYS A 779 4.54 -46.43 -122.20
N ASN A 780 4.23 -46.30 -123.48
CA ASN A 780 4.52 -47.36 -124.44
C ASN A 780 6.04 -47.42 -124.64
N ARG A 781 6.63 -48.57 -124.33
CA ARG A 781 7.99 -48.93 -124.78
C ARG A 781 7.83 -49.63 -126.14
N GLU A 782 8.62 -49.23 -127.12
CA GLU A 782 8.74 -50.00 -128.38
C GLU A 782 9.35 -51.38 -128.10
#